data_AF-K6GTQ9-F1
#
_entry.id   AF-K6GTQ9-F1
#
_cell.length_a   1.000
_cell.length_b   1.000
_cell.length_c   1.000
_cell.angle_alpha   90.00
_cell.angle_beta   90.00
_cell.angle_gamma   90.00
#
_symmetry.space_group_name_H-M   'P 1'
#
loop_
_entity.id
_entity.type
_entity.pdbx_description
1 polymer ?
#
loop_
_entity_poly.entity_id
_entity_poly.type
_entity_poly.pdbx_seq_one_letter_code
_entity_poly.pdbx_strand_id
1 'polypeptide(L)'
;MRTPRAVLRPVTVLVLLLCLMAASRPARTDDSAAAYDAAVVEAKAHAADPGPWTVSNLKVIAGPGSGDGNAYVDGKVVAATFTKSSYYTSAYPGQTMTVYGQPATSATWVTVGGELQSYLTSQGVTFANVKLETSRVLGMSQTNSNDAVAELLVSPDVNTIQRPTKDPSVAGQPASLGSAAAFVRPVGMTDAAYGNFVAYYNSWEAAAYGSSNFPWTQLGYTYRWGLGPTLADIRGLSEFIVLGGTRYSVYAVYSLGSYLYTAGSGSGDFRVTGDLDTLWAGRQFQPRGNSVVIEAGATVSGGQGLLISSPGYTVSNAGTITGTTKDKYGLGGTADVAVLFLGREAVPGSLAEPYGRTNTLLNAGSIDSPGTAVMALAGDTVVINSGTISGGAAAVVTGDGADRLELRGGTVSGRVDLGGGQDSLIATGASTLAFALAPQGTSAAPVQNVESVSLGPQTVLSLTFDPSGYVAAGQRYAIVSGGTVSLPDSGLTVTSNLPMVRFTAAADASGLAVTGWRDPGWYTRSLANPSLGAALDAAAATVRPAMEGLVGVLDHSPDPAGAGSRLLPGPQTRSMALAVDGASAFAAAFAERLDGLRGRGGATGLAAPGFYGHGAGLGDLDALGRLAVAGQPAALAEPWRAAVPGGGPAVRATPSDNGPGLPQTTAEGPVEAFATLYGGQGQGVSSGDAPGYASTSTGAMGGLGIRALPGLRLGLVGGYAWTGADYFTGRGRSDDNVWRAGAYAALDAGPWTLDALAAYGWHTARTSRPVWDSVAESKGTMGEWLGFVRAARRFDLGGGLAVEPFAVGQLVSLRRDAATESGAGAANLLVAADTSLSLTSVAGLRLEKTFEFGDWRLTPEVLGGWKHEYGDPAPRVAAALAGAPDAPFAASGGAVDRDQARFGVGLKLWGTGGAAVAARFDGTAGGTRANYGLSLGLRFGF
;
A
#
# COMPACT_ATOMS: atom_id res chain seq x y z
N MET A 1 -12.30 -36.87 19.72
CA MET A 1 -11.36 -38.02 19.84
C MET A 1 -10.09 -37.63 19.10
N ARG A 2 -9.04 -37.19 19.81
CA ARG A 2 -7.93 -37.96 20.42
C ARG A 2 -6.93 -38.49 19.39
N THR A 3 -5.74 -37.88 19.48
CA THR A 3 -4.42 -38.14 18.84
C THR A 3 -3.83 -39.52 19.15
N PRO A 4 -2.72 -39.91 18.50
CA PRO A 4 -1.38 -39.69 19.08
C PRO A 4 -0.37 -39.14 18.03
N ARG A 5 0.36 -38.05 18.27
CA ARG A 5 1.66 -37.95 18.98
C ARG A 5 2.69 -39.03 18.61
N ALA A 6 3.67 -38.63 17.80
CA ALA A 6 5.04 -39.17 17.85
C ALA A 6 6.02 -37.99 17.90
N VAL A 7 6.74 -37.90 19.01
CA VAL A 7 7.89 -37.02 19.28
C VAL A 7 9.10 -37.94 19.38
N LEU A 8 10.23 -37.56 18.77
CA LEU A 8 11.65 -37.93 19.02
C LEU A 8 12.37 -37.95 17.67
N ARG A 9 13.54 -37.36 17.41
CA ARG A 9 14.39 -36.33 18.03
C ARG A 9 15.44 -35.98 16.93
N PRO A 10 16.14 -34.85 17.06
CA PRO A 10 17.05 -34.30 16.05
C PRO A 10 18.41 -34.99 16.11
N VAL A 11 18.84 -35.67 15.03
CA VAL A 11 20.22 -36.21 14.92
C VAL A 11 20.84 -35.96 13.53
N THR A 12 20.15 -35.27 12.63
CA THR A 12 20.69 -34.99 11.27
C THR A 12 21.28 -33.58 11.10
N VAL A 13 21.52 -32.86 12.20
CA VAL A 13 22.13 -31.51 12.19
C VAL A 13 23.54 -31.51 12.81
N LEU A 14 23.95 -32.56 13.52
CA LEU A 14 25.28 -32.62 14.15
C LEU A 14 26.37 -33.31 13.29
N VAL A 15 25.98 -34.08 12.26
CA VAL A 15 26.95 -34.77 11.37
C VAL A 15 27.28 -33.95 10.11
N LEU A 16 26.41 -33.02 9.68
CA LEU A 16 26.74 -32.08 8.60
C LEU A 16 27.64 -30.90 9.07
N LEU A 17 27.68 -30.63 10.37
CA LEU A 17 28.50 -29.59 10.99
C LEU A 17 29.94 -30.04 11.32
N LEU A 18 30.23 -31.34 11.26
CA LEU A 18 31.56 -31.92 11.52
C LEU A 18 32.35 -32.30 10.26
N CYS A 19 31.72 -32.33 9.08
CA CYS A 19 32.41 -32.52 7.78
C CYS A 19 32.77 -31.21 7.06
N LEU A 20 32.40 -30.04 7.61
CA LEU A 20 32.78 -28.71 7.10
C LEU A 20 34.01 -28.10 7.81
N MET A 21 34.73 -28.89 8.62
CA MET A 21 35.91 -28.45 9.39
C MET A 21 37.23 -29.08 8.90
N ALA A 22 37.28 -29.60 7.67
CA ALA A 22 38.50 -30.13 7.06
C ALA A 22 38.72 -29.65 5.61
N ALA A 23 38.39 -28.38 5.35
CA ALA A 23 39.00 -27.60 4.28
C ALA A 23 39.87 -26.54 4.96
N SER A 24 41.16 -26.54 4.67
CA SER A 24 42.09 -25.48 5.05
C SER A 24 41.45 -24.12 4.80
N ARG A 25 41.09 -23.41 5.88
CA ARG A 25 40.62 -22.03 5.80
C ARG A 25 41.77 -21.22 5.19
N PRO A 26 41.57 -20.47 4.08
CA PRO A 26 42.53 -19.46 3.71
C PRO A 26 42.68 -18.49 4.90
N ALA A 27 43.91 -18.01 5.13
CA ALA A 27 44.19 -17.03 6.18
C ALA A 27 43.17 -15.88 6.08
N ARG A 28 42.45 -15.61 7.17
CA ARG A 28 41.44 -14.57 7.22
C ARG A 28 42.17 -13.22 7.16
N THR A 29 41.89 -12.41 6.14
CA THR A 29 42.39 -11.04 6.05
C THR A 29 41.89 -10.22 7.24
N ASP A 30 42.78 -9.58 7.98
CA ASP A 30 42.44 -8.71 9.14
C ASP A 30 42.42 -7.25 8.69
N ASP A 31 41.25 -6.60 8.73
CA ASP A 31 41.06 -5.17 8.44
C ASP A 31 41.06 -4.30 9.70
N SER A 32 41.34 -4.83 10.88
CA SER A 32 41.22 -4.07 12.13
C SER A 32 42.28 -2.98 12.31
N ALA A 33 41.94 -1.96 13.10
CA ALA A 33 42.92 -0.96 13.54
C ALA A 33 44.11 -1.61 14.26
N ALA A 34 43.88 -2.70 15.00
CA ALA A 34 44.93 -3.43 15.70
C ALA A 34 45.93 -4.09 14.73
N ALA A 35 45.45 -4.65 13.61
CA ALA A 35 46.30 -5.20 12.56
C ALA A 35 47.14 -4.11 11.87
N TYR A 36 46.56 -2.93 11.66
CA TYR A 36 47.29 -1.78 11.13
C TYR A 36 48.35 -1.27 12.11
N ASP A 37 48.03 -1.15 13.41
CA ASP A 37 49.00 -0.75 14.44
C ASP A 37 50.14 -1.78 14.58
N ALA A 38 49.82 -3.07 14.51
CA ALA A 38 50.81 -4.14 14.49
C ALA A 38 51.75 -4.02 13.28
N ALA A 39 51.20 -3.73 12.09
CA ALA A 39 52.00 -3.49 10.89
C ALA A 39 53.00 -2.33 11.05
N VAL A 40 52.65 -1.27 11.80
CA VAL A 40 53.57 -0.15 12.08
C VAL A 40 54.74 -0.60 12.96
N VAL A 41 54.45 -1.41 13.97
CA VAL A 41 55.47 -1.99 14.86
C VAL A 41 56.39 -2.96 14.10
N GLU A 42 55.81 -3.83 13.27
CA GLU A 42 56.54 -4.80 12.45
C GLU A 42 57.41 -4.11 11.39
N ALA A 43 56.86 -3.14 10.65
CA ALA A 43 57.63 -2.36 9.67
C ALA A 43 58.83 -1.66 10.30
N LYS A 44 58.67 -1.09 11.52
CA LYS A 44 59.77 -0.50 12.29
C LYS A 44 60.83 -1.53 12.67
N ALA A 45 60.42 -2.73 13.06
CA ALA A 45 61.35 -3.82 13.38
C ALA A 45 62.11 -4.28 12.13
N HIS A 46 61.43 -4.41 10.99
CA HIS A 46 62.06 -4.77 9.71
C HIS A 46 63.02 -3.69 9.22
N ALA A 47 62.73 -2.40 9.46
CA ALA A 47 63.66 -1.32 9.19
C ALA A 47 64.93 -1.39 10.07
N ALA A 48 64.80 -1.85 11.32
CA ALA A 48 65.93 -2.00 12.24
C ALA A 48 66.79 -3.24 11.94
N ASP A 49 66.17 -4.31 11.44
CA ASP A 49 66.86 -5.54 10.99
C ASP A 49 66.39 -5.97 9.58
N PRO A 50 66.93 -5.34 8.51
CA PRO A 50 66.46 -5.55 7.14
C PRO A 50 66.61 -6.96 6.57
N GLY A 51 67.55 -7.77 7.08
CA GLY A 51 68.11 -8.96 6.42
C GLY A 51 67.11 -9.79 5.62
N PRO A 52 66.22 -10.56 6.26
CA PRO A 52 65.26 -11.46 5.61
C PRO A 52 64.11 -10.73 4.87
N TRP A 53 64.01 -9.40 5.00
CA TRP A 53 62.94 -8.58 4.45
C TRP A 53 63.36 -7.79 3.20
N THR A 54 64.63 -7.85 2.82
CA THR A 54 65.13 -7.19 1.60
C THR A 54 64.70 -7.90 0.32
N VAL A 55 64.53 -7.12 -0.76
CA VAL A 55 64.16 -7.62 -2.10
C VAL A 55 65.07 -6.98 -3.16
N SER A 56 65.36 -7.71 -4.24
CA SER A 56 66.29 -7.28 -5.30
C SER A 56 65.61 -6.88 -6.61
N ASN A 57 64.29 -6.93 -6.66
CA ASN A 57 63.48 -6.71 -7.87
C ASN A 57 62.49 -5.54 -7.72
N LEU A 58 62.90 -4.45 -7.06
CA LEU A 58 62.10 -3.23 -7.01
C LEU A 58 62.07 -2.56 -8.40
N LYS A 59 60.97 -1.86 -8.72
CA LYS A 59 60.91 -0.99 -9.91
C LYS A 59 62.03 0.03 -9.85
N VAL A 60 62.72 0.27 -10.97
CA VAL A 60 63.75 1.30 -11.15
C VAL A 60 63.28 2.30 -12.20
N ILE A 61 63.85 3.52 -12.20
CA ILE A 61 63.58 4.58 -13.17
C ILE A 61 64.89 4.86 -13.92
N ALA A 62 65.15 4.09 -14.98
CA ALA A 62 66.40 4.16 -15.73
C ALA A 62 66.34 5.17 -16.89
N GLY A 63 65.14 5.60 -17.27
CA GLY A 63 64.88 6.64 -18.26
C GLY A 63 64.19 6.12 -19.52
N PRO A 64 63.73 7.04 -20.40
CA PRO A 64 63.02 6.67 -21.62
C PRO A 64 63.82 5.72 -22.52
N GLY A 65 63.17 4.67 -23.05
CA GLY A 65 63.80 3.72 -23.97
C GLY A 65 64.75 2.71 -23.31
N SER A 66 64.87 2.72 -21.98
CA SER A 66 65.75 1.80 -21.22
C SER A 66 65.22 0.36 -21.11
N GLY A 67 63.93 0.13 -21.36
CA GLY A 67 63.28 -1.16 -21.16
C GLY A 67 62.93 -1.47 -19.70
N ASP A 68 62.95 -0.48 -18.81
CA ASP A 68 62.62 -0.64 -17.37
C ASP A 68 61.13 -0.91 -17.06
N GLY A 69 60.28 -0.90 -18.09
CA GLY A 69 58.85 -1.18 -17.98
C GLY A 69 58.03 -0.02 -17.40
N ASN A 70 58.60 1.20 -17.34
CA ASN A 70 57.85 2.41 -16.98
C ASN A 70 57.21 3.08 -18.19
N ALA A 71 56.11 3.79 -17.95
CA ALA A 71 55.54 4.70 -18.95
C ALA A 71 56.26 6.05 -18.89
N TYR A 72 56.70 6.54 -20.05
CA TYR A 72 57.34 7.84 -20.23
C TYR A 72 56.56 8.71 -21.21
N VAL A 73 56.37 9.98 -20.87
CA VAL A 73 55.72 10.99 -21.71
C VAL A 73 56.59 12.24 -21.71
N ASP A 74 57.00 12.71 -22.88
CA ASP A 74 57.91 13.86 -23.07
C ASP A 74 59.18 13.78 -22.20
N GLY A 75 59.74 12.57 -22.08
CA GLY A 75 60.93 12.30 -21.28
C GLY A 75 60.71 12.24 -19.76
N LYS A 76 59.48 12.43 -19.27
CA LYS A 76 59.09 12.34 -17.87
C LYS A 76 58.46 10.98 -17.54
N VAL A 77 58.70 10.47 -16.33
CA VAL A 77 58.08 9.22 -15.86
C VAL A 77 56.65 9.48 -15.37
N VAL A 78 55.73 8.57 -15.70
CA VAL A 78 54.37 8.57 -15.16
C VAL A 78 54.38 7.91 -13.77
N ALA A 79 54.05 8.68 -12.75
CA ALA A 79 54.03 8.25 -11.35
C ALA A 79 52.61 8.39 -10.76
N ALA A 80 52.04 7.31 -10.24
CA ALA A 80 50.69 7.27 -9.71
C ALA A 80 50.68 7.52 -8.19
N THR A 81 49.73 8.32 -7.71
CA THR A 81 49.48 8.58 -6.29
C THR A 81 48.01 8.37 -5.95
N PHE A 82 47.74 7.76 -4.80
CA PHE A 82 46.39 7.64 -4.26
C PHE A 82 46.08 8.87 -3.40
N THR A 83 45.06 9.65 -3.79
CA THR A 83 44.86 11.02 -3.33
C THR A 83 43.39 11.33 -3.02
N LYS A 84 43.14 12.48 -2.39
CA LYS A 84 41.82 12.95 -1.94
C LYS A 84 41.41 14.23 -2.66
N SER A 85 40.10 14.47 -2.73
CA SER A 85 39.47 15.57 -3.48
C SER A 85 40.15 16.93 -3.32
N SER A 86 40.56 17.32 -2.11
CA SER A 86 41.24 18.60 -1.86
C SER A 86 42.52 18.83 -2.69
N TYR A 87 43.13 17.77 -3.23
CA TYR A 87 44.35 17.85 -4.03
C TYR A 87 44.13 17.71 -5.54
N TYR A 88 43.02 17.14 -6.00
CA TYR A 88 42.80 16.89 -7.44
C TYR A 88 41.60 17.63 -8.04
N THR A 89 40.68 18.22 -7.26
CA THR A 89 39.46 18.82 -7.84
C THR A 89 39.76 19.91 -8.90
N SER A 90 40.88 20.62 -8.77
CA SER A 90 41.33 21.61 -9.76
C SER A 90 42.32 21.07 -10.80
N ALA A 91 42.72 19.80 -10.70
CA ALA A 91 43.71 19.15 -11.55
C ALA A 91 43.13 18.75 -12.91
N TYR A 92 43.86 18.99 -13.99
CA TYR A 92 43.55 18.50 -15.33
C TYR A 92 44.83 18.15 -16.12
N PRO A 93 44.78 17.21 -17.08
CA PRO A 93 45.92 16.81 -17.91
C PRO A 93 46.67 18.00 -18.53
N GLY A 94 47.98 18.08 -18.29
CA GLY A 94 48.88 19.16 -18.74
C GLY A 94 49.06 20.31 -17.76
N GLN A 95 48.21 20.43 -16.75
CA GLN A 95 48.37 21.45 -15.72
C GLN A 95 49.66 21.20 -14.94
N THR A 96 50.48 22.24 -14.81
CA THR A 96 51.65 22.19 -13.93
C THR A 96 51.25 22.58 -12.51
N MET A 97 51.53 21.69 -11.57
CA MET A 97 51.25 21.87 -10.15
C MET A 97 52.54 21.67 -9.34
N THR A 98 52.46 21.96 -8.04
CA THR A 98 53.56 21.82 -7.10
C THR A 98 53.13 20.90 -5.97
N VAL A 99 53.99 19.98 -5.54
CA VAL A 99 53.73 19.12 -4.38
C VAL A 99 53.53 20.01 -3.15
N TYR A 100 52.46 19.76 -2.40
CA TYR A 100 52.11 20.52 -1.21
C TYR A 100 53.16 20.38 -0.10
N GLY A 101 53.42 21.48 0.63
CA GLY A 101 54.30 21.52 1.79
C GLY A 101 55.75 21.87 1.46
N GLN A 102 56.63 21.75 2.47
CA GLN A 102 58.05 22.13 2.35
C GLN A 102 58.91 20.91 1.99
N PRO A 103 59.99 21.09 1.20
CA PRO A 103 60.87 19.99 0.79
C PRO A 103 61.44 19.16 1.96
N ALA A 104 61.64 19.79 3.11
CA ALA A 104 62.24 19.17 4.29
C ALA A 104 61.25 18.43 5.20
N THR A 105 59.94 18.52 4.97
CA THR A 105 58.92 17.94 5.89
C THR A 105 57.71 17.32 5.20
N SER A 106 57.57 17.46 3.88
CA SER A 106 56.42 16.97 3.13
C SER A 106 56.85 16.30 1.84
N ALA A 107 56.11 15.29 1.39
CA ALA A 107 56.28 14.66 0.09
C ALA A 107 54.97 14.02 -0.38
N THR A 108 54.83 13.84 -1.69
CA THR A 108 53.82 12.97 -2.28
C THR A 108 54.46 11.61 -2.53
N TRP A 109 53.81 10.56 -2.03
CA TRP A 109 54.21 9.17 -2.26
C TRP A 109 53.63 8.68 -3.58
N VAL A 110 54.47 8.03 -4.37
CA VAL A 110 54.12 7.56 -5.72
C VAL A 110 54.65 6.17 -5.98
N THR A 111 53.98 5.45 -6.87
CA THR A 111 54.46 4.22 -7.52
C THR A 111 54.55 4.45 -9.03
N VAL A 112 55.36 3.66 -9.74
CA VAL A 112 55.65 3.85 -11.17
C VAL A 112 55.40 2.58 -11.98
N GLY A 113 55.33 2.72 -13.30
CA GLY A 113 55.24 1.58 -14.22
C GLY A 113 53.98 0.74 -14.10
N GLY A 114 52.86 1.36 -13.72
CA GLY A 114 51.54 0.70 -13.63
C GLY A 114 51.46 -0.40 -12.57
N GLU A 115 52.36 -0.38 -11.57
CA GLU A 115 52.45 -1.45 -10.56
C GLU A 115 51.16 -1.58 -9.74
N LEU A 116 50.52 -0.45 -9.39
CA LEU A 116 49.23 -0.46 -8.69
C LEU A 116 48.13 -1.10 -9.55
N GLN A 117 47.95 -0.67 -10.79
CA GLN A 117 46.96 -1.24 -11.68
C GLN A 117 47.19 -2.75 -11.91
N SER A 118 48.46 -3.14 -12.11
CA SER A 118 48.86 -4.54 -12.26
C SER A 118 48.54 -5.36 -11.02
N TYR A 119 48.78 -4.79 -9.83
CA TYR A 119 48.40 -5.40 -8.56
C TYR A 119 46.89 -5.63 -8.48
N LEU A 120 46.09 -4.58 -8.65
CA LEU A 120 44.62 -4.65 -8.55
C LEU A 120 44.04 -5.72 -9.49
N THR A 121 44.56 -5.77 -10.72
CA THR A 121 44.17 -6.77 -11.73
C THR A 121 44.59 -8.18 -11.31
N SER A 122 45.85 -8.38 -10.93
CA SER A 122 46.39 -9.70 -10.56
C SER A 122 45.72 -10.32 -9.34
N GLN A 123 45.24 -9.49 -8.42
CA GLN A 123 44.57 -9.92 -7.19
C GLN A 123 43.05 -10.08 -7.37
N GLY A 124 42.50 -9.81 -8.57
CA GLY A 124 41.07 -9.91 -8.81
C GLY A 124 40.25 -8.92 -7.95
N VAL A 125 40.79 -7.73 -7.70
CA VAL A 125 40.13 -6.70 -6.92
C VAL A 125 38.84 -6.26 -7.62
N THR A 126 37.78 -6.10 -6.84
CA THR A 126 36.48 -5.62 -7.32
C THR A 126 36.21 -4.24 -6.75
N PHE A 127 35.20 -3.56 -7.27
CA PHE A 127 34.83 -2.25 -6.74
C PHE A 127 34.43 -2.28 -5.25
N ALA A 128 33.87 -3.40 -4.77
CA ALA A 128 33.47 -3.55 -3.38
C ALA A 128 34.66 -3.47 -2.40
N ASN A 129 35.87 -3.87 -2.82
CA ASN A 129 37.06 -3.86 -1.96
C ASN A 129 38.22 -2.99 -2.49
N VAL A 130 38.08 -2.33 -3.65
CA VAL A 130 39.17 -1.54 -4.27
C VAL A 130 39.76 -0.49 -3.36
N LYS A 131 38.93 0.21 -2.58
CA LYS A 131 39.38 1.21 -1.61
C LYS A 131 40.24 0.59 -0.51
N LEU A 132 39.78 -0.53 0.06
CA LEU A 132 40.49 -1.23 1.12
C LEU A 132 41.81 -1.80 0.61
N GLU A 133 41.79 -2.50 -0.52
CA GLU A 133 42.98 -3.14 -1.10
C GLU A 133 44.02 -2.13 -1.60
N THR A 134 43.59 -1.00 -2.17
CA THR A 134 44.50 0.10 -2.53
C THR A 134 45.15 0.70 -1.28
N SER A 135 44.38 0.87 -0.20
CA SER A 135 44.93 1.38 1.07
C SER A 135 45.92 0.38 1.67
N ARG A 136 45.57 -0.91 1.69
CA ARG A 136 46.42 -2.00 2.19
C ARG A 136 47.75 -2.08 1.46
N VAL A 137 47.73 -2.20 0.13
CA VAL A 137 48.96 -2.39 -0.64
C VAL A 137 49.88 -1.18 -0.58
N LEU A 138 49.35 0.03 -0.39
CA LEU A 138 50.13 1.27 -0.24
C LEU A 138 50.52 1.57 1.21
N GLY A 139 50.26 0.68 2.16
CA GLY A 139 50.57 0.89 3.58
C GLY A 139 49.71 1.93 4.27
N MET A 140 48.61 2.36 3.67
CA MET A 140 47.70 3.36 4.24
C MET A 140 46.62 2.71 5.11
N SER A 141 46.22 3.37 6.18
CA SER A 141 45.05 2.96 6.98
C SER A 141 43.79 2.94 6.12
N GLN A 142 42.91 1.97 6.34
CA GLN A 142 41.60 1.91 5.66
C GLN A 142 40.73 3.17 5.86
N THR A 143 40.96 3.94 6.93
CA THR A 143 40.20 5.16 7.26
C THR A 143 40.68 6.41 6.53
N ASN A 144 41.67 6.31 5.65
CA ASN A 144 42.16 7.45 4.89
C ASN A 144 41.06 8.03 3.96
N SER A 145 41.12 9.34 3.71
CA SER A 145 40.11 10.07 2.92
C SER A 145 40.35 10.07 1.40
N ASN A 146 41.32 9.29 0.90
CA ASN A 146 41.64 9.26 -0.54
C ASN A 146 40.53 8.55 -1.33
N ASP A 147 40.22 9.03 -2.52
CA ASP A 147 39.09 8.54 -3.32
C ASP A 147 39.39 8.52 -4.83
N ALA A 148 40.58 8.96 -5.24
CA ALA A 148 41.01 9.00 -6.62
C ALA A 148 42.49 8.63 -6.76
N VAL A 149 42.86 8.17 -7.96
CA VAL A 149 44.26 8.00 -8.37
C VAL A 149 44.62 9.13 -9.32
N ALA A 150 45.68 9.87 -8.99
CA ALA A 150 46.25 10.88 -9.88
C ALA A 150 47.60 10.40 -10.42
N GLU A 151 47.80 10.54 -11.72
CA GLU A 151 49.06 10.23 -12.39
C GLU A 151 49.80 11.53 -12.70
N LEU A 152 51.08 11.57 -12.36
CA LEU A 152 51.93 12.75 -12.42
C LEU A 152 53.07 12.49 -13.41
N LEU A 153 53.39 13.48 -14.26
CA LEU A 153 54.62 13.50 -15.04
C LEU A 153 55.72 14.16 -14.22
N VAL A 154 56.69 13.35 -13.80
CA VAL A 154 57.82 13.77 -12.98
C VAL A 154 59.11 13.58 -13.77
N SER A 155 60.06 14.50 -13.63
CA SER A 155 61.38 14.31 -14.24
C SER A 155 62.03 13.04 -13.68
N PRO A 156 62.66 12.18 -14.51
CA PRO A 156 63.18 10.90 -14.05
C PRO A 156 64.61 11.06 -13.51
N ASP A 157 64.80 11.95 -12.54
CA ASP A 157 66.10 12.27 -11.96
C ASP A 157 66.04 12.34 -10.43
N VAL A 158 67.18 12.07 -9.78
CA VAL A 158 67.27 11.93 -8.32
C VAL A 158 67.08 13.26 -7.56
N ASN A 159 67.03 14.42 -8.23
CA ASN A 159 66.69 15.69 -7.58
C ASN A 159 65.18 15.91 -7.49
N THR A 160 64.37 15.19 -8.28
CA THR A 160 62.92 15.40 -8.37
C THR A 160 62.12 14.22 -7.83
N ILE A 161 62.54 12.98 -8.09
CA ILE A 161 61.95 11.76 -7.54
C ILE A 161 63.03 10.94 -6.83
N GLN A 162 62.74 10.50 -5.61
CA GLN A 162 63.68 9.75 -4.78
C GLN A 162 63.04 8.48 -4.23
N ARG A 163 63.88 7.51 -3.85
CA ARG A 163 63.43 6.44 -2.97
C ARG A 163 63.45 6.89 -1.52
N PRO A 164 62.44 6.54 -0.70
CA PRO A 164 62.44 6.78 0.72
C PRO A 164 63.28 5.70 1.45
N THR A 165 64.56 5.59 1.10
CA THR A 165 65.56 4.74 1.80
C THR A 165 66.84 5.55 2.04
N LYS A 166 67.78 5.07 2.86
CA LYS A 166 69.05 5.79 3.09
C LYS A 166 69.90 5.93 1.81
N ASP A 167 69.59 5.17 0.76
CA ASP A 167 70.02 5.40 -0.61
C ASP A 167 68.83 5.87 -1.49
N PRO A 168 68.71 7.18 -1.81
CA PRO A 168 67.58 7.69 -2.58
C PRO A 168 67.63 7.38 -4.08
N SER A 169 68.61 6.59 -4.55
CA SER A 169 68.80 6.27 -5.97
C SER A 169 67.57 5.63 -6.62
N VAL A 170 67.16 6.15 -7.78
CA VAL A 170 66.00 5.64 -8.53
C VAL A 170 66.37 4.78 -9.74
N ALA A 171 67.54 5.00 -10.36
CA ALA A 171 67.97 4.28 -11.57
C ALA A 171 68.46 2.84 -11.31
N GLY A 172 68.72 2.50 -10.04
CA GLY A 172 69.17 1.17 -9.60
C GLY A 172 68.44 0.70 -8.34
N GLN A 173 68.81 -0.50 -7.87
CA GLN A 173 68.38 -0.99 -6.55
C GLN A 173 69.11 -0.22 -5.45
N PRO A 174 68.44 0.15 -4.35
CA PRO A 174 69.08 0.84 -3.23
C PRO A 174 70.10 -0.06 -2.53
N ALA A 175 71.29 0.48 -2.24
CA ALA A 175 72.36 -0.26 -1.57
C ALA A 175 72.40 -0.03 -0.05
N SER A 176 71.78 1.06 0.45
CA SER A 176 71.76 1.42 1.87
C SER A 176 70.32 1.37 2.40
N LEU A 177 70.00 0.32 3.17
CA LEU A 177 68.66 -0.03 3.61
C LEU A 177 68.56 -0.12 5.14
N GLY A 178 67.43 0.34 5.68
CA GLY A 178 67.12 0.27 7.11
C GLY A 178 67.61 1.47 7.94
N SER A 179 67.15 1.53 9.19
CA SER A 179 67.30 2.69 10.07
C SER A 179 68.73 2.88 10.58
N ALA A 180 69.50 1.80 10.72
CA ALA A 180 70.90 1.82 11.14
C ALA A 180 71.89 2.10 10.00
N ALA A 181 71.43 2.17 8.74
CA ALA A 181 72.29 2.34 7.59
C ALA A 181 72.72 3.81 7.40
N ALA A 182 73.89 4.01 6.78
CA ALA A 182 74.43 5.34 6.50
C ALA A 182 73.73 5.97 5.28
N PHE A 183 73.45 7.28 5.34
CA PHE A 183 72.95 7.99 4.17
C PHE A 183 73.99 8.00 3.04
N VAL A 184 73.54 7.69 1.83
CA VAL A 184 74.34 7.72 0.61
C VAL A 184 73.81 8.83 -0.28
N ARG A 185 74.69 9.73 -0.76
CA ARG A 185 74.32 10.72 -1.79
C ARG A 185 74.54 10.11 -3.18
N PRO A 186 73.48 9.91 -3.99
CA PRO A 186 73.62 9.37 -5.33
C PRO A 186 74.36 10.32 -6.28
N VAL A 187 74.99 9.75 -7.30
CA VAL A 187 75.60 10.52 -8.39
C VAL A 187 74.52 11.35 -9.10
N GLY A 188 74.78 12.65 -9.30
CA GLY A 188 73.84 13.58 -9.93
C GLY A 188 72.87 14.29 -8.99
N MET A 189 72.87 13.97 -7.68
CA MET A 189 72.08 14.69 -6.67
C MET A 189 72.83 15.93 -6.18
N THR A 190 72.15 17.09 -6.20
CA THR A 190 72.68 18.35 -5.67
C THR A 190 72.74 18.35 -4.14
N ASP A 191 73.64 19.15 -3.55
CA ASP A 191 73.76 19.26 -2.08
C ASP A 191 72.46 19.76 -1.43
N ALA A 192 71.74 20.67 -2.08
CA ALA A 192 70.46 21.18 -1.61
C ALA A 192 69.37 20.10 -1.63
N ALA A 193 69.25 19.33 -2.72
CA ALA A 193 68.29 18.23 -2.81
C ALA A 193 68.60 17.14 -1.77
N TYR A 194 69.88 16.81 -1.60
CA TYR A 194 70.31 15.83 -0.60
C TYR A 194 70.04 16.30 0.84
N GLY A 195 70.32 17.56 1.15
CA GLY A 195 70.00 18.15 2.45
C GLY A 195 68.50 18.13 2.76
N ASN A 196 67.66 18.50 1.80
CA ASN A 196 66.20 18.41 1.92
C ASN A 196 65.72 16.96 2.10
N PHE A 197 66.28 16.02 1.35
CA PHE A 197 65.96 14.61 1.47
C PHE A 197 66.31 14.05 2.87
N VAL A 198 67.51 14.33 3.38
CA VAL A 198 67.91 13.88 4.73
C VAL A 198 67.02 14.49 5.81
N ALA A 199 66.68 15.78 5.68
CA ALA A 199 65.77 16.44 6.61
C ALA A 199 64.36 15.82 6.56
N TYR A 200 63.83 15.60 5.36
CA TYR A 200 62.55 14.92 5.14
C TYR A 200 62.54 13.51 5.73
N TYR A 201 63.57 12.71 5.45
CA TYR A 201 63.70 11.34 5.94
C TYR A 201 63.58 11.32 7.47
N ASN A 202 64.38 12.12 8.17
CA ASN A 202 64.39 12.15 9.63
C ASN A 202 63.06 12.69 10.20
N SER A 203 62.47 13.70 9.56
CA SER A 203 61.15 14.23 9.94
C SER A 203 60.06 13.18 9.75
N TRP A 204 60.07 12.45 8.64
CA TRP A 204 59.09 11.42 8.32
C TRP A 204 59.29 10.18 9.17
N GLU A 205 60.51 9.78 9.51
CA GLU A 205 60.79 8.68 10.42
C GLU A 205 60.14 8.89 11.80
N ALA A 206 60.29 10.09 12.36
CA ALA A 206 59.65 10.46 13.61
C ALA A 206 58.11 10.48 13.51
N ALA A 207 57.58 10.92 12.36
CA ALA A 207 56.14 10.98 12.13
C ALA A 207 55.51 9.60 11.87
N ALA A 208 56.11 8.78 10.99
CA ALA A 208 55.63 7.47 10.58
C ALA A 208 55.49 6.53 11.78
N TYR A 209 56.49 6.45 12.65
CA TYR A 209 56.44 5.63 13.87
C TYR A 209 55.89 6.36 15.09
N GLY A 210 55.27 7.52 14.88
CA GLY A 210 54.73 8.39 15.93
C GLY A 210 53.36 8.94 15.54
N SER A 211 53.30 10.24 15.26
CA SER A 211 52.03 10.97 15.07
C SER A 211 51.22 10.56 13.83
N SER A 212 51.87 10.10 12.76
CA SER A 212 51.22 9.69 11.52
C SER A 212 50.84 8.20 11.50
N ASN A 213 51.44 7.39 12.39
CA ASN A 213 51.18 5.96 12.54
C ASN A 213 51.12 5.23 11.18
N PHE A 214 52.25 5.14 10.49
CA PHE A 214 52.36 4.64 9.12
C PHE A 214 53.42 3.52 9.05
N PRO A 215 53.09 2.35 8.48
CA PRO A 215 53.99 1.19 8.41
C PRO A 215 55.02 1.37 7.29
N TRP A 216 56.01 2.22 7.53
CA TRP A 216 57.10 2.47 6.59
C TRP A 216 58.22 1.44 6.78
N THR A 217 58.65 0.78 5.70
CA THR A 217 59.68 -0.27 5.79
C THR A 217 61.10 0.27 5.74
N GLN A 218 61.32 1.44 5.12
CA GLN A 218 62.66 1.94 4.76
C GLN A 218 63.43 1.01 3.78
N LEU A 219 62.75 0.02 3.18
CA LEU A 219 63.35 -1.00 2.31
C LEU A 219 63.07 -0.80 0.82
N GLY A 220 62.34 0.27 0.45
CA GLY A 220 62.04 0.62 -0.94
C GLY A 220 60.75 -0.01 -1.48
N TYR A 221 59.92 -0.58 -0.61
CA TYR A 221 58.55 -1.00 -0.91
C TYR A 221 57.59 -0.68 0.25
N THR A 222 56.32 -0.45 -0.06
CA THR A 222 55.27 -0.18 0.94
C THR A 222 54.92 -1.44 1.75
N TYR A 223 54.55 -1.30 3.03
CA TYR A 223 54.11 -2.45 3.83
C TYR A 223 52.64 -2.80 3.56
N ARG A 224 52.37 -4.00 3.05
CA ARG A 224 51.02 -4.54 2.84
C ARG A 224 50.51 -5.22 4.10
N TRP A 225 49.61 -4.54 4.81
CA TRP A 225 49.15 -5.00 6.12
C TRP A 225 47.95 -5.97 6.05
N GLY A 226 47.78 -6.80 7.09
CA GLY A 226 46.55 -7.60 7.32
C GLY A 226 46.47 -8.97 6.62
N LEU A 227 47.53 -9.44 5.95
CA LEU A 227 47.52 -10.70 5.17
C LEU A 227 48.35 -11.84 5.76
N GLY A 228 49.33 -11.54 6.61
CA GLY A 228 50.21 -12.53 7.22
C GLY A 228 51.60 -11.94 7.52
N PRO A 229 52.48 -12.70 8.19
CA PRO A 229 53.79 -12.22 8.63
C PRO A 229 54.94 -12.53 7.66
N THR A 230 54.70 -13.22 6.54
CA THR A 230 55.78 -13.59 5.62
C THR A 230 56.14 -12.42 4.69
N LEU A 231 57.36 -12.39 4.15
CA LEU A 231 57.76 -11.37 3.17
C LEU A 231 56.80 -11.30 1.97
N ALA A 232 56.24 -12.43 1.53
CA ALA A 232 55.26 -12.45 0.46
C ALA A 232 53.94 -11.77 0.85
N ASP A 233 53.52 -11.91 2.10
CA ASP A 233 52.29 -11.29 2.61
C ASP A 233 52.46 -9.78 2.79
N ILE A 234 53.58 -9.36 3.38
CA ILE A 234 53.82 -7.97 3.79
C ILE A 234 54.38 -7.07 2.69
N ARG A 235 54.85 -7.63 1.59
CA ARG A 235 55.44 -6.85 0.51
C ARG A 235 54.34 -6.18 -0.32
N GLY A 236 54.33 -4.84 -0.30
CA GLY A 236 53.54 -4.00 -1.18
C GLY A 236 54.28 -3.58 -2.46
N LEU A 237 53.97 -2.38 -2.95
CA LEU A 237 54.49 -1.85 -4.21
C LEU A 237 55.84 -1.17 -4.01
N SER A 238 56.63 -1.04 -5.08
CA SER A 238 57.84 -0.23 -5.09
C SER A 238 57.47 1.23 -4.81
N GLU A 239 58.13 1.85 -3.83
CA GLU A 239 57.78 3.18 -3.33
C GLU A 239 58.79 4.25 -3.74
N PHE A 240 58.27 5.42 -4.07
CA PHE A 240 59.04 6.62 -4.39
C PHE A 240 58.37 7.84 -3.75
N ILE A 241 59.14 8.90 -3.57
CA ILE A 241 58.67 10.18 -3.05
C ILE A 241 59.03 11.31 -4.01
N VAL A 242 58.15 12.30 -4.06
CA VAL A 242 58.40 13.60 -4.69
C VAL A 242 58.28 14.65 -3.60
N LEU A 243 59.39 15.31 -3.25
CA LEU A 243 59.43 16.24 -2.10
C LEU A 243 58.54 17.46 -2.32
N GLY A 244 58.04 18.03 -1.22
CA GLY A 244 57.26 19.27 -1.17
C GLY A 244 57.96 20.40 -1.93
N GLY A 245 57.21 21.23 -2.65
CA GLY A 245 57.77 22.29 -3.48
C GLY A 245 58.26 21.83 -4.87
N THR A 246 58.31 20.53 -5.17
CA THR A 246 58.68 20.02 -6.50
C THR A 246 57.54 20.22 -7.49
N ARG A 247 57.85 20.71 -8.70
CA ARG A 247 56.87 20.88 -9.78
C ARG A 247 56.68 19.57 -10.54
N TYR A 248 55.43 19.26 -10.85
CA TYR A 248 55.03 18.15 -11.72
C TYR A 248 53.94 18.61 -12.70
N SER A 249 53.73 17.85 -13.76
CA SER A 249 52.57 18.07 -14.66
C SER A 249 51.55 16.97 -14.41
N VAL A 250 50.27 17.31 -14.28
CA VAL A 250 49.20 16.31 -14.15
C VAL A 250 49.10 15.53 -15.46
N TYR A 251 49.13 14.21 -15.39
CA TYR A 251 48.93 13.33 -16.54
C TYR A 251 47.46 12.90 -16.64
N ALA A 252 46.92 12.32 -15.57
CA ALA A 252 45.54 11.85 -15.51
C ALA A 252 44.99 11.85 -14.08
N VAL A 253 43.67 11.85 -13.93
CA VAL A 253 42.93 11.76 -12.67
C VAL A 253 41.76 10.80 -12.86
N TYR A 254 41.74 9.72 -12.07
CA TYR A 254 40.72 8.68 -12.14
C TYR A 254 39.99 8.57 -10.81
N SER A 255 38.66 8.44 -10.84
CA SER A 255 37.96 7.86 -9.68
C SER A 255 38.49 6.44 -9.46
N LEU A 256 38.37 5.90 -8.24
CA LEU A 256 38.76 4.51 -7.98
C LEU A 256 38.07 3.51 -8.91
N GLY A 257 36.77 3.72 -9.21
CA GLY A 257 36.02 2.90 -10.15
C GLY A 257 36.56 3.00 -11.58
N SER A 258 36.88 4.20 -12.05
CA SER A 258 37.48 4.41 -13.38
C SER A 258 38.82 3.70 -13.49
N TYR A 259 39.68 3.86 -12.48
CA TYR A 259 41.04 3.32 -12.49
C TYR A 259 41.04 1.79 -12.61
N LEU A 260 40.12 1.12 -11.90
CA LEU A 260 39.97 -0.33 -11.91
C LEU A 260 39.67 -0.90 -13.31
N TYR A 261 38.94 -0.15 -14.13
CA TYR A 261 38.44 -0.60 -15.44
C TYR A 261 39.09 0.12 -16.63
N THR A 262 40.25 0.73 -16.43
CA THR A 262 41.05 1.30 -17.51
C THR A 262 41.48 0.18 -18.49
N ALA A 263 41.33 0.43 -19.80
CA ALA A 263 41.63 -0.52 -20.87
C ALA A 263 42.78 -0.03 -21.78
N GLY A 264 43.38 -0.96 -22.53
CA GLY A 264 44.53 -0.69 -23.40
C GLY A 264 45.82 -0.40 -22.64
N SER A 265 46.79 0.26 -23.26
CA SER A 265 48.04 0.69 -22.61
C SER A 265 47.86 1.88 -21.65
N GLY A 266 46.70 1.97 -20.97
CA GLY A 266 46.45 2.81 -19.80
C GLY A 266 46.40 4.32 -20.04
N SER A 267 45.60 4.83 -20.99
CA SER A 267 45.51 6.30 -21.14
C SER A 267 44.15 6.91 -21.52
N GLY A 268 43.04 6.16 -21.42
CA GLY A 268 41.72 6.81 -21.42
C GLY A 268 40.50 6.10 -21.97
N ASP A 269 40.64 4.85 -22.42
CA ASP A 269 39.52 3.97 -22.73
C ASP A 269 39.17 3.12 -21.52
N PHE A 270 37.90 2.76 -21.36
CA PHE A 270 37.43 1.95 -20.25
C PHE A 270 36.66 0.72 -20.71
N ARG A 271 36.89 -0.40 -20.02
CA ARG A 271 36.14 -1.63 -20.19
C ARG A 271 35.69 -2.13 -18.83
N VAL A 272 34.44 -1.83 -18.50
CA VAL A 272 33.80 -2.17 -17.23
C VAL A 272 33.22 -3.58 -17.33
N THR A 273 33.76 -4.49 -16.53
CA THR A 273 33.36 -5.91 -16.48
C THR A 273 32.65 -6.30 -15.19
N GLY A 274 32.43 -5.36 -14.27
CA GLY A 274 31.81 -5.59 -12.97
C GLY A 274 31.23 -4.31 -12.39
N ASP A 275 30.98 -4.28 -11.09
CA ASP A 275 30.31 -3.16 -10.45
C ASP A 275 31.21 -1.91 -10.38
N LEU A 276 30.62 -0.72 -10.45
CA LEU A 276 31.18 0.57 -9.97
C LEU A 276 30.07 1.57 -9.66
N ASP A 277 30.42 2.73 -9.12
CA ASP A 277 29.47 3.83 -8.88
C ASP A 277 29.81 5.12 -9.66
N THR A 278 31.07 5.30 -10.07
CA THR A 278 31.58 6.57 -10.60
C THR A 278 32.62 6.31 -11.68
N LEU A 279 32.34 6.78 -12.90
CA LEU A 279 33.29 6.78 -14.02
C LEU A 279 33.48 8.20 -14.55
N TRP A 280 34.74 8.64 -14.57
CA TRP A 280 35.15 9.92 -15.15
C TRP A 280 35.94 9.66 -16.42
N ALA A 281 35.48 10.21 -17.54
CA ALA A 281 36.15 10.11 -18.82
C ALA A 281 36.24 11.45 -19.54
N GLY A 282 37.13 11.55 -20.52
CA GLY A 282 37.38 12.76 -21.31
C GLY A 282 38.57 13.57 -20.82
N ARG A 283 38.82 14.68 -21.52
CA ARG A 283 40.10 15.41 -21.43
C ARG A 283 40.28 16.24 -20.18
N GLN A 284 39.22 16.37 -19.37
CA GLN A 284 39.37 16.88 -18.01
C GLN A 284 40.12 15.89 -17.11
N PHE A 285 40.11 14.60 -17.45
CA PHE A 285 40.56 13.51 -16.59
C PHE A 285 41.74 12.74 -17.18
N GLN A 286 41.80 12.55 -18.49
CA GLN A 286 42.88 11.81 -19.15
C GLN A 286 43.30 12.41 -20.49
N PRO A 287 44.55 12.18 -20.95
CA PRO A 287 45.06 12.82 -22.14
C PRO A 287 44.66 12.10 -23.44
N ARG A 288 44.19 10.86 -23.39
CA ARG A 288 43.81 10.04 -24.57
C ARG A 288 42.49 9.30 -24.31
N GLY A 289 42.13 8.40 -25.23
CA GLY A 289 40.91 7.62 -25.19
C GLY A 289 39.68 8.33 -25.75
N ASN A 290 38.71 7.52 -26.15
CA ASN A 290 37.43 7.96 -26.70
C ASN A 290 36.31 6.92 -26.51
N SER A 291 36.53 5.87 -25.71
CA SER A 291 35.56 4.79 -25.53
C SER A 291 35.33 4.40 -24.08
N VAL A 292 34.07 4.15 -23.74
CA VAL A 292 33.63 3.51 -22.49
C VAL A 292 32.78 2.31 -22.89
N VAL A 293 33.17 1.12 -22.49
CA VAL A 293 32.41 -0.11 -22.72
C VAL A 293 31.93 -0.65 -21.37
N ILE A 294 30.61 -0.72 -21.19
CA ILE A 294 29.98 -1.40 -20.06
C ILE A 294 29.50 -2.76 -20.55
N GLU A 295 30.15 -3.82 -20.09
CA GLU A 295 29.89 -5.19 -20.52
C GLU A 295 28.57 -5.74 -19.98
N ALA A 296 28.06 -6.79 -20.62
CA ALA A 296 26.90 -7.50 -20.11
C ALA A 296 27.19 -8.06 -18.70
N GLY A 297 26.27 -7.81 -17.76
CA GLY A 297 26.41 -8.20 -16.36
C GLY A 297 27.15 -7.19 -15.48
N ALA A 298 27.76 -6.14 -16.05
CA ALA A 298 28.31 -5.04 -15.27
C ALA A 298 27.21 -4.09 -14.78
N THR A 299 27.41 -3.51 -13.60
CA THR A 299 26.48 -2.54 -13.00
C THR A 299 27.18 -1.25 -12.62
N VAL A 300 26.65 -0.12 -13.09
CA VAL A 300 27.00 1.20 -12.59
C VAL A 300 25.85 1.69 -11.73
N SER A 301 26.06 1.83 -10.41
CA SER A 301 24.98 2.22 -9.50
C SER A 301 25.44 3.17 -8.40
N GLY A 302 24.71 4.28 -8.24
CA GLY A 302 24.98 5.27 -7.20
C GLY A 302 26.11 6.22 -7.57
N GLY A 303 26.88 6.66 -6.57
CA GLY A 303 28.08 7.48 -6.77
C GLY A 303 27.78 8.75 -7.58
N GLN A 304 28.54 8.95 -8.66
CA GLN A 304 28.30 10.04 -9.63
C GLN A 304 27.89 9.50 -11.00
N GLY A 305 27.66 8.19 -11.20
CA GLY A 305 27.38 7.62 -12.52
C GLY A 305 28.50 7.86 -13.54
N LEU A 306 28.14 8.09 -14.81
CA LEU A 306 29.10 8.39 -15.88
C LEU A 306 29.19 9.90 -16.13
N LEU A 307 30.41 10.43 -16.09
CA LEU A 307 30.74 11.79 -16.53
C LEU A 307 31.74 11.71 -17.69
N ILE A 308 31.30 12.16 -18.86
CA ILE A 308 32.10 12.24 -20.07
C ILE A 308 32.37 13.72 -20.36
N SER A 309 33.55 14.19 -20.00
CA SER A 309 33.88 15.62 -19.99
C SER A 309 34.02 16.23 -21.38
N SER A 310 34.46 15.48 -22.38
CA SER A 310 34.81 16.00 -23.72
C SER A 310 33.91 15.43 -24.81
N PRO A 311 33.73 16.16 -25.93
CA PRO A 311 33.01 15.64 -27.08
C PRO A 311 33.77 14.47 -27.74
N GLY A 312 33.07 13.70 -28.57
CA GLY A 312 33.69 12.65 -29.42
C GLY A 312 33.83 11.28 -28.77
N TYR A 313 33.20 11.08 -27.61
CA TYR A 313 33.25 9.80 -26.90
C TYR A 313 32.16 8.84 -27.36
N THR A 314 32.51 7.55 -27.44
CA THR A 314 31.56 6.46 -27.63
C THR A 314 31.36 5.69 -26.33
N VAL A 315 30.16 5.75 -25.77
CA VAL A 315 29.72 4.91 -24.64
C VAL A 315 28.92 3.74 -25.20
N SER A 316 29.39 2.51 -25.01
CA SER A 316 28.67 1.29 -25.37
C SER A 316 28.21 0.58 -24.10
N ASN A 317 26.90 0.50 -23.89
CA ASN A 317 26.30 -0.14 -22.71
C ASN A 317 25.55 -1.41 -23.06
N ALA A 318 26.02 -2.55 -22.55
CA ALA A 318 25.31 -3.83 -22.53
C ALA A 318 24.93 -4.27 -21.10
N GLY A 319 25.32 -3.50 -20.08
CA GLY A 319 25.06 -3.76 -18.66
C GLY A 319 23.89 -2.93 -18.10
N THR A 320 23.96 -2.61 -16.81
CA THR A 320 22.94 -1.82 -16.10
C THR A 320 23.56 -0.54 -15.56
N ILE A 321 22.97 0.62 -15.85
CA ILE A 321 23.30 1.91 -15.23
C ILE A 321 22.06 2.36 -14.46
N THR A 322 22.16 2.53 -13.14
CA THR A 322 20.99 2.78 -12.28
C THR A 322 21.32 3.57 -11.00
N GLY A 323 20.31 3.80 -10.16
CA GLY A 323 20.45 4.39 -8.83
C GLY A 323 20.50 5.92 -8.82
N THR A 324 20.29 6.49 -7.63
CA THR A 324 20.43 7.94 -7.39
C THR A 324 21.90 8.36 -7.48
N THR A 325 22.21 9.40 -8.26
CA THR A 325 23.58 9.91 -8.39
C THR A 325 23.73 11.25 -7.69
N LYS A 326 24.91 11.51 -7.14
CA LYS A 326 25.31 12.83 -6.64
C LYS A 326 25.72 13.73 -7.81
N ASP A 327 25.91 15.02 -7.51
CA ASP A 327 26.51 15.95 -8.46
C ASP A 327 27.88 15.44 -8.96
N LYS A 328 28.04 15.44 -10.27
CA LYS A 328 29.22 14.93 -10.97
C LYS A 328 30.35 15.93 -10.85
N TYR A 329 31.43 15.54 -10.19
CA TYR A 329 32.66 16.34 -10.05
C TYR A 329 32.41 17.81 -9.63
N GLY A 330 31.46 18.05 -8.71
CA GLY A 330 31.11 19.39 -8.23
C GLY A 330 30.30 20.25 -9.20
N LEU A 331 29.79 19.67 -10.30
CA LEU A 331 28.89 20.33 -11.24
C LEU A 331 27.46 20.29 -10.67
N GLY A 332 26.99 21.43 -10.14
CA GLY A 332 25.64 21.53 -9.60
C GLY A 332 24.56 21.25 -10.66
N GLY A 333 23.45 20.63 -10.24
CA GLY A 333 22.33 20.30 -11.13
C GLY A 333 22.56 19.04 -11.97
N THR A 334 23.57 18.23 -11.62
CA THR A 334 23.87 16.96 -12.29
C THR A 334 23.61 15.74 -11.40
N ALA A 335 23.08 15.96 -10.19
CA ALA A 335 22.46 14.94 -9.38
C ALA A 335 21.34 14.23 -10.16
N ASP A 336 21.20 12.93 -9.91
CA ASP A 336 20.29 12.03 -10.62
C ASP A 336 20.40 12.08 -12.16
N VAL A 337 21.60 12.35 -12.68
CA VAL A 337 21.94 12.15 -14.09
C VAL A 337 22.75 10.86 -14.23
N ALA A 338 22.23 9.83 -14.89
CA ALA A 338 22.96 8.57 -15.00
C ALA A 338 24.18 8.69 -15.95
N VAL A 339 23.98 9.17 -17.18
CA VAL A 339 25.05 9.43 -18.16
C VAL A 339 25.06 10.90 -18.55
N LEU A 340 26.19 11.60 -18.31
CA LEU A 340 26.38 12.99 -18.71
C LEU A 340 27.50 13.12 -19.74
N PHE A 341 27.18 13.63 -20.93
CA PHE A 341 28.14 14.19 -21.88
C PHE A 341 28.22 15.70 -21.67
N LEU A 342 29.33 16.18 -21.12
CA LEU A 342 29.51 17.60 -20.81
C LEU A 342 29.90 18.42 -22.06
N GLY A 343 30.59 17.80 -23.03
CA GLY A 343 30.99 18.46 -24.28
C GLY A 343 32.02 19.59 -24.12
N ARG A 344 32.80 19.58 -23.04
CA ARG A 344 33.82 20.60 -22.78
C ARG A 344 35.03 20.43 -23.69
N GLU A 345 35.35 21.50 -24.42
CA GLU A 345 36.60 21.58 -25.19
C GLU A 345 37.84 21.59 -24.29
N ALA A 346 38.95 21.15 -24.86
CA ALA A 346 40.23 21.12 -24.17
C ALA A 346 40.68 22.55 -23.78
N VAL A 347 41.23 22.70 -22.58
CA VAL A 347 41.79 23.99 -22.12
C VAL A 347 43.11 24.25 -22.87
N PRO A 348 43.42 25.49 -23.30
CA PRO A 348 44.71 25.83 -23.88
C PRO A 348 45.88 25.39 -22.98
N GLY A 349 46.83 24.63 -23.53
CA GLY A 349 47.95 24.05 -22.77
C GLY A 349 47.69 22.66 -22.16
N SER A 350 46.52 22.05 -22.40
CA SER A 350 46.30 20.64 -22.06
C SER A 350 47.11 19.70 -22.97
N LEU A 351 47.41 18.49 -22.48
CA LEU A 351 48.18 17.48 -23.23
C LEU A 351 47.38 16.79 -24.37
N ALA A 352 46.23 17.32 -24.76
CA ALA A 352 45.19 16.59 -25.47
C ALA A 352 44.57 17.38 -26.65
N GLU A 353 44.73 16.86 -27.88
CA GLU A 353 44.01 17.35 -29.07
C GLU A 353 42.56 16.85 -29.14
N PRO A 354 41.58 17.61 -29.68
CA PRO A 354 40.17 17.16 -29.79
C PRO A 354 40.01 15.90 -30.66
N TYR A 355 39.16 14.94 -30.24
CA TYR A 355 38.73 13.83 -31.09
C TYR A 355 37.31 14.07 -31.57
N GLY A 356 37.12 14.27 -32.87
CA GLY A 356 35.79 14.42 -33.47
C GLY A 356 34.94 15.51 -32.81
N ARG A 357 33.66 15.57 -33.19
CA ARG A 357 32.69 16.49 -32.59
C ARG A 357 31.49 15.79 -31.98
N THR A 358 31.30 14.52 -32.29
CA THR A 358 30.03 13.81 -32.03
C THR A 358 30.16 12.81 -30.88
N ASN A 359 29.34 12.99 -29.85
CA ASN A 359 29.14 12.00 -28.80
C ASN A 359 28.28 10.85 -29.32
N THR A 360 28.59 9.61 -28.93
CA THR A 360 27.80 8.44 -29.31
C THR A 360 27.48 7.61 -28.08
N LEU A 361 26.20 7.29 -27.86
CA LEU A 361 25.74 6.31 -26.87
C LEU A 361 25.09 5.14 -27.60
N LEU A 362 25.64 3.94 -27.47
CA LEU A 362 25.07 2.69 -27.95
C LEU A 362 24.51 1.93 -26.75
N ASN A 363 23.21 1.91 -26.55
CA ASN A 363 22.56 1.23 -25.44
C ASN A 363 21.85 -0.06 -25.89
N ALA A 364 22.40 -1.21 -25.52
CA ALA A 364 21.76 -2.52 -25.58
C ALA A 364 21.32 -3.04 -24.21
N GLY A 365 21.82 -2.43 -23.13
CA GLY A 365 21.49 -2.74 -21.74
C GLY A 365 20.37 -1.86 -21.17
N SER A 366 20.46 -1.56 -19.87
CA SER A 366 19.51 -0.69 -19.17
C SER A 366 20.19 0.57 -18.64
N ILE A 367 19.53 1.71 -18.80
CA ILE A 367 19.86 2.99 -18.16
C ILE A 367 18.58 3.48 -17.47
N ASP A 368 18.60 3.59 -16.15
CA ASP A 368 17.47 4.03 -15.34
C ASP A 368 17.92 5.11 -14.35
N SER A 369 17.18 6.21 -14.27
CA SER A 369 17.46 7.29 -13.33
C SER A 369 16.18 7.85 -12.72
N PRO A 370 16.14 8.15 -11.41
CA PRO A 370 15.04 8.91 -10.83
C PRO A 370 14.96 10.35 -11.39
N GLY A 371 16.04 10.87 -11.96
CA GLY A 371 16.12 12.18 -12.61
C GLY A 371 16.22 12.03 -14.14
N THR A 372 17.38 12.38 -14.71
CA THR A 372 17.64 12.28 -16.15
C THR A 372 18.48 11.05 -16.48
N ALA A 373 18.04 10.22 -17.42
CA ALA A 373 18.81 9.01 -17.76
C ALA A 373 20.06 9.35 -18.61
N VAL A 374 19.88 10.14 -19.66
CA VAL A 374 20.97 10.59 -20.53
C VAL A 374 20.89 12.09 -20.72
N MET A 375 21.99 12.78 -20.43
CA MET A 375 22.11 14.22 -20.63
C MET A 375 23.34 14.54 -21.48
N ALA A 376 23.20 15.38 -22.49
CA ALA A 376 24.32 15.98 -23.21
C ALA A 376 24.18 17.51 -23.17
N LEU A 377 25.22 18.22 -22.76
CA LEU A 377 25.16 19.68 -22.59
C LEU A 377 25.76 20.46 -23.77
N ALA A 378 26.58 19.81 -24.60
CA ALA A 378 27.18 20.44 -25.78
C ALA A 378 27.66 19.40 -26.80
N GLY A 379 27.62 19.83 -28.07
CA GLY A 379 28.12 19.07 -29.22
C GLY A 379 27.11 18.05 -29.72
N ASP A 380 27.24 17.70 -31.01
CA ASP A 380 26.36 16.72 -31.66
C ASP A 380 26.35 15.40 -30.89
N THR A 381 25.18 14.84 -30.64
CA THR A 381 25.00 13.66 -29.82
C THR A 381 24.10 12.65 -30.51
N VAL A 382 24.61 11.43 -30.67
CA VAL A 382 23.89 10.31 -31.28
C VAL A 382 23.63 9.25 -30.21
N VAL A 383 22.36 9.09 -29.82
CA VAL A 383 21.90 8.05 -28.91
C VAL A 383 21.21 6.96 -29.72
N ILE A 384 21.75 5.74 -29.71
CA ILE A 384 21.17 4.56 -30.35
C ILE A 384 20.75 3.58 -29.26
N ASN A 385 19.45 3.36 -29.12
CA ASN A 385 18.87 2.47 -28.12
C ASN A 385 18.28 1.20 -28.75
N SER A 386 18.61 0.06 -28.18
CA SER A 386 17.98 -1.25 -28.42
C SER A 386 17.56 -1.95 -27.12
N GLY A 387 18.02 -1.43 -25.97
CA GLY A 387 17.61 -1.85 -24.62
C GLY A 387 16.62 -0.87 -23.99
N THR A 388 16.83 -0.49 -22.74
CA THR A 388 15.94 0.43 -22.00
C THR A 388 16.64 1.72 -21.57
N ILE A 389 15.99 2.86 -21.78
CA ILE A 389 16.36 4.17 -21.22
C ILE A 389 15.14 4.71 -20.47
N SER A 390 15.26 4.95 -19.17
CA SER A 390 14.16 5.37 -18.29
C SER A 390 14.61 6.51 -17.39
N GLY A 391 13.87 7.62 -17.41
CA GLY A 391 14.14 8.78 -16.56
C GLY A 391 12.87 9.32 -15.91
N GLY A 392 12.91 9.52 -14.60
CA GLY A 392 11.79 10.08 -13.83
C GLY A 392 11.46 11.53 -14.18
N ALA A 393 12.49 12.34 -14.49
CA ALA A 393 12.34 13.70 -15.01
C ALA A 393 12.43 13.74 -16.54
N ALA A 394 13.46 13.09 -17.11
CA ALA A 394 13.65 13.00 -18.56
C ALA A 394 14.45 11.74 -18.95
N ALA A 395 14.06 11.07 -20.02
CA ALA A 395 14.83 9.98 -20.57
C ALA A 395 16.10 10.49 -21.26
N VAL A 396 15.97 11.50 -22.11
CA VAL A 396 17.08 12.08 -22.89
C VAL A 396 16.93 13.59 -22.95
N VAL A 397 18.01 14.30 -22.60
CA VAL A 397 18.12 15.76 -22.75
C VAL A 397 19.41 16.07 -23.47
N THR A 398 19.36 16.78 -24.60
CA THR A 398 20.55 17.28 -25.29
C THR A 398 20.53 18.82 -25.40
N GLY A 399 21.69 19.40 -25.73
CA GLY A 399 21.91 20.85 -25.77
C GLY A 399 21.87 21.38 -27.20
N ASP A 400 22.68 22.41 -27.48
CA ASP A 400 22.84 22.85 -28.88
C ASP A 400 23.68 21.82 -29.68
N GLY A 401 23.24 21.48 -30.88
CA GLY A 401 23.91 20.49 -31.73
C GLY A 401 22.99 19.93 -32.83
N ALA A 402 23.53 19.07 -33.69
CA ALA A 402 22.72 18.19 -34.52
C ALA A 402 22.57 16.84 -33.81
N ASP A 403 21.52 16.70 -33.01
CA ASP A 403 21.32 15.57 -32.12
C ASP A 403 20.37 14.52 -32.72
N ARG A 404 20.62 13.25 -32.39
CA ARG A 404 19.84 12.13 -32.90
C ARG A 404 19.56 11.11 -31.82
N LEU A 405 18.29 10.87 -31.56
CA LEU A 405 17.81 9.72 -30.80
C LEU A 405 17.24 8.67 -31.77
N GLU A 406 17.88 7.51 -31.83
CA GLU A 406 17.45 6.38 -32.65
C GLU A 406 17.09 5.17 -31.77
N LEU A 407 15.88 4.65 -31.91
CA LEU A 407 15.47 3.37 -31.34
C LEU A 407 15.52 2.30 -32.44
N ARG A 408 16.25 1.21 -32.19
CA ARG A 408 16.37 0.02 -33.03
C ARG A 408 15.75 -1.19 -32.32
N GLY A 409 14.54 -1.00 -31.80
CA GLY A 409 13.93 -1.83 -30.76
C GLY A 409 14.00 -1.17 -29.36
N GLY A 410 13.58 -1.91 -28.33
CA GLY A 410 13.69 -1.47 -26.94
C GLY A 410 12.72 -0.37 -26.52
N THR A 411 12.97 0.24 -25.37
CA THR A 411 12.06 1.22 -24.74
C THR A 411 12.78 2.51 -24.33
N VAL A 412 12.16 3.66 -24.60
CA VAL A 412 12.51 4.95 -24.01
C VAL A 412 11.31 5.42 -23.19
N SER A 413 11.52 5.68 -21.89
CA SER A 413 10.48 6.05 -20.92
C SER A 413 10.83 7.37 -20.23
N GLY A 414 9.98 8.38 -20.40
CA GLY A 414 10.20 9.74 -19.87
C GLY A 414 10.36 10.79 -20.97
N ARG A 415 10.46 12.07 -20.57
CA ARG A 415 10.58 13.21 -21.48
C ARG A 415 11.84 13.11 -22.36
N VAL A 416 11.73 13.50 -23.63
CA VAL A 416 12.82 13.67 -24.59
C VAL A 416 12.85 15.13 -25.02
N ASP A 417 14.02 15.74 -24.90
CA ASP A 417 14.27 17.12 -25.31
C ASP A 417 15.62 17.17 -26.01
N LEU A 418 15.61 17.45 -27.31
CA LEU A 418 16.85 17.42 -28.10
C LEU A 418 17.51 18.79 -28.25
N GLY A 419 17.08 19.79 -27.47
CA GLY A 419 17.82 21.04 -27.34
C GLY A 419 17.68 21.96 -28.54
N GLY A 420 18.77 22.34 -29.19
CA GLY A 420 18.74 23.33 -30.26
C GLY A 420 19.59 22.94 -31.45
N GLY A 421 18.98 22.77 -32.62
CA GLY A 421 19.74 22.66 -33.86
C GLY A 421 18.98 21.95 -34.96
N GLN A 422 19.51 20.82 -35.42
CA GLN A 422 18.88 20.01 -36.47
C GLN A 422 18.76 18.58 -35.96
N ASP A 423 17.69 18.37 -35.22
CA ASP A 423 17.54 17.22 -34.35
C ASP A 423 16.56 16.19 -34.93
N SER A 424 16.80 14.92 -34.59
CA SER A 424 16.03 13.81 -35.14
C SER A 424 15.68 12.73 -34.11
N LEU A 425 14.42 12.29 -34.13
CA LEU A 425 13.95 11.10 -33.42
C LEU A 425 13.53 10.03 -34.43
N ILE A 426 14.19 8.88 -34.41
CA ILE A 426 13.92 7.78 -35.33
C ILE A 426 13.59 6.53 -34.52
N ALA A 427 12.46 5.86 -34.81
CA ALA A 427 12.13 4.58 -34.19
C ALA A 427 11.90 3.50 -35.25
N THR A 428 12.64 2.40 -35.14
CA THR A 428 12.63 1.27 -36.06
C THR A 428 12.58 -0.05 -35.29
N GLY A 429 11.99 -1.09 -35.90
CA GLY A 429 11.75 -2.35 -35.20
C GLY A 429 10.72 -2.22 -34.07
N ALA A 430 10.69 -3.21 -33.17
CA ALA A 430 9.78 -3.25 -32.03
C ALA A 430 10.20 -2.28 -30.92
N SER A 431 9.92 -1.00 -31.11
CA SER A 431 10.29 0.10 -30.20
C SER A 431 9.09 0.61 -29.41
N THR A 432 9.31 0.98 -28.15
CA THR A 432 8.29 1.60 -27.28
C THR A 432 8.73 2.98 -26.84
N LEU A 433 7.86 3.97 -27.01
CA LEU A 433 7.97 5.30 -26.40
C LEU A 433 6.93 5.38 -25.28
N ALA A 434 7.38 5.47 -24.03
CA ALA A 434 6.53 5.44 -22.85
C ALA A 434 6.47 6.81 -22.17
N PHE A 435 5.26 7.34 -22.00
CA PHE A 435 5.04 8.69 -21.46
C PHE A 435 3.97 8.70 -20.39
N ALA A 436 4.25 9.40 -19.30
CA ALA A 436 3.26 9.74 -18.29
C ALA A 436 2.56 11.05 -18.69
N LEU A 437 1.24 11.05 -18.69
CA LEU A 437 0.41 12.19 -19.06
C LEU A 437 -0.63 12.46 -17.98
N ALA A 438 -0.89 13.74 -17.72
CA ALA A 438 -1.96 14.17 -16.85
C ALA A 438 -3.31 13.94 -17.56
N PRO A 439 -4.31 13.29 -16.92
CA PRO A 439 -5.59 12.98 -17.54
C PRO A 439 -6.29 14.20 -18.17
N GLN A 440 -6.11 15.39 -17.60
CA GLN A 440 -6.77 16.62 -18.04
C GLN A 440 -6.07 17.34 -19.20
N GLY A 441 -4.99 16.76 -19.75
CA GLY A 441 -4.29 17.34 -20.91
C GLY A 441 -3.42 18.56 -20.57
N THR A 442 -3.03 18.71 -19.30
CA THR A 442 -2.13 19.78 -18.82
C THR A 442 -0.64 19.45 -19.01
N SER A 443 -0.31 18.21 -19.36
CA SER A 443 1.07 17.82 -19.67
C SER A 443 1.58 18.54 -20.90
N ALA A 444 2.80 19.08 -20.82
CA ALA A 444 3.55 19.48 -21.99
C ALA A 444 3.86 18.28 -22.87
N ALA A 445 4.15 18.52 -24.16
CA ALA A 445 4.56 17.45 -25.06
C ALA A 445 5.81 16.74 -24.50
N PRO A 446 5.80 15.41 -24.33
CA PRO A 446 6.94 14.68 -23.81
C PRO A 446 8.13 14.66 -24.77
N VAL A 447 7.94 14.89 -26.07
CA VAL A 447 9.03 15.06 -27.05
C VAL A 447 9.04 16.51 -27.52
N GLN A 448 10.16 17.19 -27.32
CA GLN A 448 10.33 18.61 -27.60
C GLN A 448 11.64 18.88 -28.34
N ASN A 449 11.68 20.04 -28.99
CA ASN A 449 12.83 20.54 -29.73
C ASN A 449 13.42 19.50 -30.66
N VAL A 450 12.60 19.05 -31.62
CA VAL A 450 12.99 18.07 -32.62
C VAL A 450 12.47 18.49 -33.98
N GLU A 451 13.37 18.61 -34.97
CA GLU A 451 13.03 19.07 -36.31
C GLU A 451 12.45 17.95 -37.18
N SER A 452 12.83 16.69 -36.91
CA SER A 452 12.35 15.54 -37.66
C SER A 452 12.06 14.32 -36.78
N VAL A 453 10.89 13.73 -36.95
CA VAL A 453 10.48 12.50 -36.24
C VAL A 453 10.02 11.47 -37.25
N SER A 454 10.58 10.27 -37.21
CA SER A 454 10.20 9.15 -38.07
C SER A 454 9.93 7.91 -37.24
N LEU A 455 8.66 7.50 -37.14
CA LEU A 455 8.24 6.34 -36.35
C LEU A 455 7.82 5.18 -37.27
N GLY A 456 8.32 3.97 -37.01
CA GLY A 456 8.04 2.79 -37.81
C GLY A 456 6.72 2.06 -37.45
N PRO A 457 6.29 1.08 -38.27
CA PRO A 457 5.02 0.35 -38.06
C PRO A 457 4.97 -0.49 -36.79
N GLN A 458 6.11 -0.86 -36.21
CA GLN A 458 6.21 -1.62 -34.97
C GLN A 458 6.48 -0.73 -33.74
N THR A 459 6.41 0.60 -33.90
CA THR A 459 6.52 1.54 -32.78
C THR A 459 5.21 1.59 -31.98
N VAL A 460 5.32 1.43 -30.66
CA VAL A 460 4.22 1.54 -29.70
C VAL A 460 4.36 2.82 -28.88
N LEU A 461 3.29 3.59 -28.78
CA LEU A 461 3.16 4.64 -27.77
C LEU A 461 2.47 4.06 -26.53
N SER A 462 3.18 3.98 -25.42
CA SER A 462 2.64 3.49 -24.15
C SER A 462 2.36 4.67 -23.23
N LEU A 463 1.08 4.93 -22.95
CA LEU A 463 0.63 6.07 -22.17
C LEU A 463 0.22 5.64 -20.75
N THR A 464 0.74 6.32 -19.74
CA THR A 464 0.32 6.12 -18.35
C THR A 464 -0.34 7.38 -17.85
N PHE A 465 -1.55 7.23 -17.32
CA PHE A 465 -2.29 8.30 -16.66
C PHE A 465 -2.35 8.04 -15.16
N ASP A 466 -2.22 9.09 -14.37
CA ASP A 466 -2.45 9.01 -12.92
C ASP A 466 -3.97 9.06 -12.61
N PRO A 467 -4.41 8.64 -11.41
CA PRO A 467 -5.83 8.64 -11.05
C PRO A 467 -6.40 10.03 -10.70
N SER A 468 -5.63 11.12 -10.88
CA SER A 468 -6.08 12.49 -10.59
C SER A 468 -6.91 13.06 -11.76
N GLY A 469 -8.12 12.51 -11.90
CA GLY A 469 -9.09 12.90 -12.93
C GLY A 469 -9.31 11.81 -13.97
N TYR A 470 -9.99 12.16 -15.06
CA TYR A 470 -10.35 11.23 -16.12
C TYR A 470 -10.04 11.83 -17.50
N VAL A 471 -9.86 10.96 -18.48
CA VAL A 471 -9.64 11.35 -19.88
C VAL A 471 -10.98 11.59 -20.55
N ALA A 472 -11.29 12.85 -20.87
CA ALA A 472 -12.50 13.20 -21.60
C ALA A 472 -12.50 12.63 -23.02
N ALA A 473 -13.68 12.31 -23.56
CA ALA A 473 -13.80 11.87 -24.94
C ALA A 473 -13.39 13.00 -25.90
N GLY A 474 -12.49 12.71 -26.84
CA GLY A 474 -11.89 13.70 -27.73
C GLY A 474 -10.74 14.49 -27.11
N GLN A 475 -10.34 14.21 -25.87
CA GLN A 475 -9.20 14.88 -25.25
C GLN A 475 -7.94 14.61 -26.06
N ARG A 476 -7.26 15.68 -26.48
CA ARG A 476 -6.04 15.64 -27.28
C ARG A 476 -4.84 15.92 -26.39
N TYR A 477 -3.78 15.14 -26.57
CA TYR A 477 -2.48 15.30 -25.91
C TYR A 477 -1.41 15.45 -26.98
N ALA A 478 -0.63 16.52 -26.90
CA ALA A 478 0.56 16.65 -27.73
C ALA A 478 1.60 15.63 -27.24
N ILE A 479 2.14 14.83 -28.16
CA ILE A 479 3.23 13.89 -27.91
C ILE A 479 4.55 14.48 -28.39
N VAL A 480 4.54 15.05 -29.61
CA VAL A 480 5.66 15.78 -30.20
C VAL A 480 5.19 17.19 -30.49
N SER A 481 5.96 18.19 -30.07
CA SER A 481 5.69 19.60 -30.37
C SER A 481 6.59 20.10 -31.49
N GLY A 482 6.01 20.45 -32.64
CA GLY A 482 6.73 20.97 -33.79
C GLY A 482 7.43 19.87 -34.62
N GLY A 483 8.22 20.31 -35.61
CA GLY A 483 8.98 19.43 -36.50
C GLY A 483 8.14 18.72 -37.57
N THR A 484 8.83 17.99 -38.44
CA THR A 484 8.23 17.13 -39.46
C THR A 484 8.05 15.73 -38.88
N VAL A 485 6.80 15.25 -38.78
CA VAL A 485 6.49 13.91 -38.24
C VAL A 485 6.05 12.97 -39.37
N SER A 486 6.77 11.88 -39.54
CA SER A 486 6.44 10.77 -40.44
C SER A 486 5.96 9.56 -39.64
N LEU A 487 4.78 9.06 -40.00
CA LEU A 487 4.13 7.89 -39.40
C LEU A 487 3.98 6.78 -40.46
N PRO A 488 3.83 5.51 -40.04
CA PRO A 488 3.51 4.43 -40.97
C PRO A 488 2.06 4.55 -41.48
N ASP A 489 1.79 4.09 -42.70
CA ASP A 489 0.42 4.11 -43.29
C ASP A 489 -0.61 3.37 -42.44
N SER A 490 -0.17 2.37 -41.65
CA SER A 490 -1.01 1.63 -40.70
C SER A 490 -1.44 2.44 -39.47
N GLY A 491 -0.85 3.61 -39.25
CA GLY A 491 -0.90 4.32 -37.97
C GLY A 491 -0.05 3.65 -36.88
N LEU A 492 0.05 4.32 -35.73
CA LEU A 492 0.76 3.80 -34.56
C LEU A 492 -0.15 3.00 -33.65
N THR A 493 0.42 1.98 -33.01
CA THR A 493 -0.25 1.31 -31.88
C THR A 493 -0.11 2.18 -30.64
N VAL A 494 -1.23 2.51 -29.99
CA VAL A 494 -1.24 3.26 -28.73
C VAL A 494 -1.87 2.39 -27.66
N THR A 495 -1.15 2.17 -26.56
CA THR A 495 -1.60 1.43 -25.38
C THR A 495 -1.71 2.37 -24.20
N SER A 496 -2.63 2.07 -23.27
CA SER A 496 -2.77 2.85 -22.05
C SER A 496 -3.11 1.97 -20.85
N ASN A 497 -2.98 2.51 -19.65
CA ASN A 497 -3.50 1.91 -18.41
C ASN A 497 -5.02 2.14 -18.21
N LEU A 498 -5.74 2.66 -19.20
CA LEU A 498 -7.15 3.02 -19.14
C LEU A 498 -7.99 2.11 -20.06
N PRO A 499 -8.61 1.03 -19.57
CA PRO A 499 -9.28 0.04 -20.40
C PRO A 499 -10.54 0.54 -21.14
N MET A 500 -11.15 1.64 -20.70
CA MET A 500 -12.30 2.29 -21.34
C MET A 500 -11.91 3.31 -22.40
N VAL A 501 -10.63 3.66 -22.53
CA VAL A 501 -10.18 4.72 -23.44
C VAL A 501 -9.30 4.12 -24.52
N ARG A 502 -9.77 4.24 -25.76
CA ARG A 502 -8.95 3.94 -26.94
C ARG A 502 -8.27 5.21 -27.40
N PHE A 503 -6.97 5.13 -27.67
CA PHE A 503 -6.21 6.25 -28.20
C PHE A 503 -5.94 6.08 -29.70
N THR A 504 -6.02 7.19 -30.43
CA THR A 504 -5.63 7.28 -31.84
C THR A 504 -4.55 8.33 -31.99
N ALA A 505 -3.43 7.98 -32.62
CA ALA A 505 -2.35 8.92 -32.93
C ALA A 505 -2.57 9.56 -34.31
N ALA A 506 -2.31 10.86 -34.42
CA ALA A 506 -2.33 11.60 -35.67
C ALA A 506 -1.21 12.64 -35.70
N ALA A 507 -0.56 12.77 -36.86
CA ALA A 507 0.44 13.79 -37.12
C ALA A 507 -0.13 14.89 -38.03
N ASP A 508 0.25 16.13 -37.77
CA ASP A 508 -0.05 17.29 -38.60
C ASP A 508 1.10 18.32 -38.50
N ALA A 509 0.88 19.55 -39.01
CA ALA A 509 1.89 20.60 -38.98
C ALA A 509 2.28 21.07 -37.56
N SER A 510 1.50 20.74 -36.53
CA SER A 510 1.80 21.02 -35.11
C SER A 510 2.65 19.95 -34.43
N GLY A 511 2.87 18.81 -35.10
CA GLY A 511 3.62 17.66 -34.57
C GLY A 511 2.76 16.40 -34.49
N LEU A 512 2.97 15.60 -33.44
CA LEU A 512 2.25 14.35 -33.18
C LEU A 512 1.34 14.53 -31.97
N ALA A 513 0.08 14.14 -32.10
CA ALA A 513 -0.84 14.10 -30.97
C ALA A 513 -1.56 12.75 -30.88
N VAL A 514 -2.01 12.43 -29.67
CA VAL A 514 -2.94 11.32 -29.41
C VAL A 514 -4.26 11.87 -28.92
N THR A 515 -5.36 11.29 -29.39
CA THR A 515 -6.72 11.63 -28.96
C THR A 515 -7.35 10.43 -28.27
N GLY A 516 -7.85 10.65 -27.05
CA GLY A 516 -8.53 9.64 -26.25
C GLY A 516 -10.02 9.58 -26.58
N TRP A 517 -10.52 8.39 -26.89
CA TRP A 517 -11.93 8.11 -27.18
C TRP A 517 -12.47 7.13 -26.16
N ARG A 518 -13.45 7.57 -25.38
CA ARG A 518 -14.12 6.72 -24.39
C ARG A 518 -15.09 5.76 -25.07
N ASP A 519 -15.11 4.52 -24.62
CA ASP A 519 -16.15 3.55 -24.97
C ASP A 519 -17.46 3.90 -24.23
N PRO A 520 -18.52 4.34 -24.95
CA PRO A 520 -19.71 4.93 -24.34
C PRO A 520 -20.63 3.92 -23.63
N GLY A 521 -20.33 2.63 -23.65
CA GLY A 521 -21.08 1.61 -22.92
C GLY A 521 -20.21 0.76 -22.00
N TRP A 522 -18.99 1.23 -21.70
CA TRP A 522 -18.03 0.45 -20.94
C TRP A 522 -18.55 0.17 -19.53
N TYR A 523 -19.06 1.16 -18.81
CA TYR A 523 -19.58 0.96 -17.45
C TYR A 523 -20.87 0.12 -17.47
N THR A 524 -21.76 0.36 -18.43
CA THR A 524 -22.98 -0.45 -18.61
C THR A 524 -22.69 -1.94 -18.75
N ARG A 525 -21.59 -2.32 -19.42
CA ARG A 525 -21.17 -3.73 -19.56
C ARG A 525 -20.31 -4.23 -18.41
N SER A 526 -19.53 -3.36 -17.78
CA SER A 526 -18.52 -3.75 -16.78
C SER A 526 -19.05 -3.76 -15.35
N LEU A 527 -20.17 -3.09 -15.07
CA LEU A 527 -20.78 -3.03 -13.75
C LEU A 527 -21.87 -4.09 -13.57
N ALA A 528 -22.05 -4.56 -12.33
CA ALA A 528 -23.11 -5.51 -11.98
C ALA A 528 -24.53 -4.92 -12.15
N ASN A 529 -24.68 -3.60 -11.99
CA ASN A 529 -25.94 -2.88 -12.23
C ASN A 529 -25.83 -2.06 -13.52
N PRO A 530 -26.49 -2.48 -14.62
CA PRO A 530 -26.41 -1.79 -15.91
C PRO A 530 -26.99 -0.37 -15.87
N SER A 531 -27.95 -0.07 -14.99
CA SER A 531 -28.53 1.28 -14.91
C SER A 531 -27.58 2.28 -14.25
N LEU A 532 -26.82 1.85 -13.24
CA LEU A 532 -25.72 2.62 -12.67
C LEU A 532 -24.61 2.80 -13.71
N GLY A 533 -24.32 1.75 -14.47
CA GLY A 533 -23.39 1.83 -15.59
C GLY A 533 -23.79 2.87 -16.64
N ALA A 534 -25.05 2.87 -17.07
CA ALA A 534 -25.56 3.86 -18.01
C ALA A 534 -25.51 5.30 -17.45
N ALA A 535 -25.76 5.48 -16.15
CA ALA A 535 -25.62 6.77 -15.49
C ALA A 535 -24.16 7.26 -15.47
N LEU A 536 -23.20 6.36 -15.22
CA LEU A 536 -21.77 6.68 -15.23
C LEU A 536 -21.25 6.93 -16.65
N ASP A 537 -21.70 6.16 -17.64
CA ASP A 537 -21.40 6.38 -19.06
C ASP A 537 -21.90 7.78 -19.50
N ALA A 538 -23.13 8.16 -19.12
CA ALA A 538 -23.69 9.49 -19.39
C ALA A 538 -22.94 10.63 -18.65
N ALA A 539 -22.55 10.40 -17.40
CA ALA A 539 -21.76 11.35 -16.63
C ALA A 539 -20.37 11.57 -17.24
N ALA A 540 -19.71 10.49 -17.66
CA ALA A 540 -18.40 10.55 -18.30
C ALA A 540 -18.44 11.21 -19.69
N ALA A 541 -19.57 11.16 -20.40
CA ALA A 541 -19.75 11.80 -21.70
C ALA A 541 -19.95 13.32 -21.62
N THR A 542 -20.43 13.86 -20.50
CA THR A 542 -20.88 15.27 -20.38
C THR A 542 -19.87 16.22 -19.73
N VAL A 543 -18.65 15.77 -19.47
CA VAL A 543 -17.56 16.54 -18.85
C VAL A 543 -18.00 17.28 -17.59
N ARG A 544 -18.31 16.52 -16.53
CA ARG A 544 -18.70 17.09 -15.22
C ARG A 544 -17.50 17.19 -14.30
N PRO A 545 -17.00 18.40 -13.95
CA PRO A 545 -15.86 18.54 -13.06
C PRO A 545 -16.08 17.87 -11.69
N ALA A 546 -17.31 17.90 -11.18
CA ALA A 546 -17.67 17.23 -9.93
C ALA A 546 -17.44 15.71 -9.97
N MET A 547 -17.50 15.08 -11.15
CA MET A 547 -17.34 13.63 -11.31
C MET A 547 -15.91 13.22 -11.65
N GLU A 548 -14.97 14.16 -11.84
CA GLU A 548 -13.62 13.88 -12.33
C GLU A 548 -12.88 12.85 -11.48
N GLY A 549 -12.84 13.07 -10.16
CA GLY A 549 -12.17 12.16 -9.24
C GLY A 549 -12.85 10.78 -9.16
N LEU A 550 -14.19 10.77 -9.22
CA LEU A 550 -14.96 9.52 -9.14
C LEU A 550 -14.78 8.65 -10.38
N VAL A 551 -14.92 9.25 -11.57
CA VAL A 551 -14.70 8.58 -12.86
C VAL A 551 -13.24 8.17 -13.00
N GLY A 552 -12.30 9.02 -12.59
CA GLY A 552 -10.87 8.70 -12.58
C GLY A 552 -10.53 7.46 -11.77
N VAL A 553 -11.06 7.35 -10.54
CA VAL A 553 -10.85 6.13 -9.71
C VAL A 553 -11.45 4.89 -10.36
N LEU A 554 -12.64 5.00 -10.95
CA LEU A 554 -13.27 3.88 -11.66
C LEU A 554 -12.51 3.49 -12.93
N ASP A 555 -11.92 4.46 -13.62
CA ASP A 555 -11.16 4.25 -14.85
C ASP A 555 -9.89 3.42 -14.63
N HIS A 556 -9.33 3.50 -13.43
CA HIS A 556 -8.13 2.76 -13.05
C HIS A 556 -8.45 1.47 -12.29
N SER A 557 -9.73 1.15 -12.08
CA SER A 557 -10.13 0.01 -11.26
C SER A 557 -9.92 -1.31 -12.02
N PRO A 558 -9.16 -2.28 -11.45
CA PRO A 558 -9.04 -3.61 -12.03
C PRO A 558 -10.31 -4.46 -11.86
N ASP A 559 -11.21 -4.05 -10.94
CA ASP A 559 -12.52 -4.68 -10.71
C ASP A 559 -13.62 -3.59 -10.69
N PRO A 560 -14.03 -3.11 -11.87
CA PRO A 560 -15.06 -2.09 -11.97
C PRO A 560 -16.38 -2.56 -11.35
N ALA A 561 -16.75 -3.83 -11.46
CA ALA A 561 -17.99 -4.36 -10.87
C ALA A 561 -17.99 -4.22 -9.34
N GLY A 562 -16.91 -4.62 -8.68
CA GLY A 562 -16.73 -4.45 -7.24
C GLY A 562 -16.71 -2.98 -6.82
N ALA A 563 -15.99 -2.14 -7.55
CA ALA A 563 -15.91 -0.71 -7.28
C ALA A 563 -17.27 0.00 -7.44
N GLY A 564 -17.98 -0.24 -8.54
CA GLY A 564 -19.31 0.32 -8.78
C GLY A 564 -20.36 -0.18 -7.80
N SER A 565 -20.20 -1.39 -7.25
CA SER A 565 -21.11 -1.91 -6.21
C SER A 565 -21.16 -1.03 -4.95
N ARG A 566 -20.06 -0.32 -4.64
CA ARG A 566 -20.01 0.62 -3.50
C ARG A 566 -20.80 1.90 -3.73
N LEU A 567 -21.19 2.21 -4.97
CA LEU A 567 -21.98 3.39 -5.35
C LEU A 567 -23.49 3.14 -5.29
N LEU A 568 -23.92 1.90 -5.06
CA LEU A 568 -25.34 1.55 -4.97
C LEU A 568 -25.94 1.95 -3.60
N PRO A 569 -27.25 2.27 -3.54
CA PRO A 569 -27.99 2.63 -2.32
C PRO A 569 -28.23 1.41 -1.39
N GLY A 570 -27.17 0.89 -0.77
CA GLY A 570 -27.19 -0.32 0.06
C GLY A 570 -28.28 -0.30 1.15
N PRO A 571 -28.20 0.58 2.16
CA PRO A 571 -29.20 0.64 3.22
C PRO A 571 -30.61 0.98 2.72
N GLN A 572 -30.71 1.83 1.69
CA GLN A 572 -31.99 2.32 1.21
C GLN A 572 -32.77 1.27 0.40
N THR A 573 -32.10 0.26 -0.16
CA THR A 573 -32.75 -0.90 -0.81
C THR A 573 -33.50 -1.80 0.16
N ARG A 574 -33.19 -1.76 1.46
CA ARG A 574 -33.83 -2.59 2.50
C ARG A 574 -34.60 -1.80 3.56
N SER A 575 -34.53 -0.47 3.55
CA SER A 575 -35.18 0.37 4.56
C SER A 575 -36.69 0.11 4.68
N MET A 576 -37.38 -0.07 3.54
CA MET A 576 -38.83 -0.30 3.52
C MET A 576 -39.21 -1.68 4.05
N ALA A 577 -38.40 -2.69 3.74
CA ALA A 577 -38.56 -4.05 4.25
C ALA A 577 -38.48 -4.10 5.78
N LEU A 578 -37.46 -3.44 6.35
CA LEU A 578 -37.27 -3.39 7.80
C LEU A 578 -38.42 -2.67 8.52
N ALA A 579 -38.94 -1.60 7.92
CA ALA A 579 -40.10 -0.89 8.45
C ALA A 579 -41.37 -1.76 8.45
N VAL A 580 -41.62 -2.53 7.37
CA VAL A 580 -42.74 -3.51 7.31
C VAL A 580 -42.59 -4.60 8.36
N ASP A 581 -41.37 -5.09 8.60
CA ASP A 581 -41.09 -6.07 9.66
C ASP A 581 -41.38 -5.47 11.05
N GLY A 582 -40.97 -4.22 11.30
CA GLY A 582 -41.29 -3.48 12.52
C GLY A 582 -42.80 -3.25 12.74
N ALA A 583 -43.54 -2.90 11.68
CA ALA A 583 -44.99 -2.77 11.71
C ALA A 583 -45.68 -4.10 12.04
N SER A 584 -45.17 -5.19 11.45
CA SER A 584 -45.66 -6.55 11.70
C SER A 584 -45.40 -7.00 13.14
N ALA A 585 -44.24 -6.64 13.72
CA ALA A 585 -43.95 -6.92 15.13
C ALA A 585 -44.88 -6.15 16.08
N PHE A 586 -45.18 -4.87 15.78
CA PHE A 586 -46.16 -4.09 16.53
C PHE A 586 -47.57 -4.71 16.44
N ALA A 587 -48.00 -5.11 15.25
CA ALA A 587 -49.30 -5.76 15.05
C ALA A 587 -49.38 -7.13 15.73
N ALA A 588 -48.30 -7.92 15.73
CA ALA A 588 -48.23 -9.21 16.43
C ALA A 588 -48.30 -9.03 17.95
N ALA A 589 -47.54 -8.08 18.51
CA ALA A 589 -47.59 -7.72 19.93
C ALA A 589 -48.99 -7.24 20.34
N PHE A 590 -49.64 -6.44 19.49
CA PHE A 590 -51.02 -6.02 19.66
C PHE A 590 -52.00 -7.20 19.63
N ALA A 591 -51.90 -8.09 18.63
CA ALA A 591 -52.79 -9.23 18.49
C ALA A 591 -52.67 -10.21 19.66
N GLU A 592 -51.44 -10.43 20.15
CA GLU A 592 -51.21 -11.24 21.36
C GLU A 592 -51.84 -10.57 22.57
N ARG A 593 -51.69 -9.25 22.68
CA ARG A 593 -52.33 -8.51 23.75
C ARG A 593 -53.84 -8.70 23.72
N LEU A 594 -54.48 -8.53 22.56
CA LEU A 594 -55.92 -8.68 22.41
C LEU A 594 -56.41 -10.09 22.76
N ASP A 595 -55.62 -11.11 22.42
CA ASP A 595 -55.92 -12.49 22.76
C ASP A 595 -55.89 -12.73 24.27
N GLY A 596 -54.91 -12.14 24.96
CA GLY A 596 -54.81 -12.10 26.42
C GLY A 596 -55.86 -11.22 27.12
N LEU A 597 -56.79 -10.59 26.40
CA LEU A 597 -57.93 -9.84 26.98
C LEU A 597 -59.15 -10.70 27.28
N ARG A 598 -59.22 -11.90 26.71
CA ARG A 598 -60.45 -12.66 26.62
C ARG A 598 -60.64 -13.53 27.87
N GLY A 599 -61.26 -12.96 28.90
CA GLY A 599 -61.72 -13.68 30.10
C GLY A 599 -62.91 -14.60 29.79
N ARG A 600 -62.83 -15.86 30.24
CA ARG A 600 -63.85 -16.89 30.01
C ARG A 600 -65.13 -16.60 30.82
N GLY A 601 -66.19 -16.12 30.17
CA GLY A 601 -67.53 -16.03 30.76
C GLY A 601 -68.28 -17.37 30.69
N GLY A 602 -68.37 -18.07 31.83
CA GLY A 602 -69.47 -18.94 32.29
C GLY A 602 -70.04 -20.10 31.45
N ALA A 603 -69.80 -21.33 31.90
CA ALA A 603 -70.85 -22.35 32.09
C ALA A 603 -70.72 -22.90 33.55
N THR A 604 -71.87 -23.12 34.21
CA THR A 604 -72.18 -23.05 35.67
C THR A 604 -71.82 -24.25 36.56
N GLY A 605 -71.56 -24.04 37.89
CA GLY A 605 -71.72 -25.07 38.96
C GLY A 605 -71.09 -24.81 40.36
N LEU A 606 -71.95 -24.53 41.37
CA LEU A 606 -71.94 -24.70 42.86
C LEU A 606 -70.66 -24.68 43.77
N ALA A 607 -70.78 -24.00 44.93
CA ALA A 607 -69.82 -23.68 46.03
C ALA A 607 -69.38 -24.88 46.93
N ALA A 608 -68.43 -24.86 47.89
CA ALA A 608 -67.96 -23.87 48.92
C ALA A 608 -66.58 -24.29 49.56
N PRO A 609 -66.13 -23.82 50.77
CA PRO A 609 -65.22 -22.67 51.03
C PRO A 609 -63.95 -22.98 51.89
N GLY A 610 -62.99 -22.04 52.01
CA GLY A 610 -61.98 -22.11 53.10
C GLY A 610 -60.73 -21.21 53.03
N PHE A 611 -60.63 -20.30 54.01
CA PHE A 611 -59.45 -19.61 54.60
C PHE A 611 -58.72 -18.43 53.90
N TYR A 612 -58.79 -17.30 54.61
CA TYR A 612 -58.03 -16.05 54.49
C TYR A 612 -56.56 -16.19 54.95
N GLY A 613 -55.66 -15.36 54.42
CA GLY A 613 -54.45 -14.99 55.17
C GLY A 613 -53.26 -14.44 54.38
N HIS A 614 -53.22 -13.11 54.26
CA HIS A 614 -52.06 -12.21 54.19
C HIS A 614 -51.13 -12.17 52.96
N GLY A 615 -50.88 -10.92 52.54
CA GLY A 615 -50.15 -10.53 51.34
C GLY A 615 -48.63 -10.45 51.50
N ALA A 616 -47.97 -10.43 50.35
CA ALA A 616 -46.53 -10.26 50.21
C ALA A 616 -46.22 -8.86 49.64
N GLY A 617 -45.26 -8.19 50.26
CA GLY A 617 -44.81 -6.84 49.91
C GLY A 617 -43.84 -6.80 48.72
N LEU A 618 -43.70 -5.59 48.17
CA LEU A 618 -42.97 -5.18 46.97
C LEU A 618 -41.42 -5.23 47.08
N GLY A 619 -40.86 -6.35 47.56
CA GLY A 619 -39.40 -6.51 47.73
C GLY A 619 -38.67 -7.24 46.60
N ASP A 620 -39.34 -8.11 45.84
CA ASP A 620 -38.66 -9.10 44.98
C ASP A 620 -38.64 -8.78 43.47
N LEU A 621 -39.16 -7.62 43.05
CA LEU A 621 -39.14 -7.20 41.62
C LEU A 621 -37.85 -6.47 41.21
N ASP A 622 -37.08 -5.95 42.17
CA ASP A 622 -35.78 -5.31 41.88
C ASP A 622 -34.68 -6.36 41.58
N ALA A 623 -34.81 -7.58 42.10
CA ALA A 623 -33.89 -8.68 41.81
C ALA A 623 -34.09 -9.28 40.40
N LEU A 624 -35.34 -9.32 39.91
CA LEU A 624 -35.66 -9.77 38.55
C LEU A 624 -35.27 -8.73 37.48
N GLY A 625 -35.37 -7.44 37.81
CA GLY A 625 -34.95 -6.35 36.92
C GLY A 625 -33.43 -6.30 36.69
N ARG A 626 -32.62 -6.67 37.68
CA ARG A 626 -31.14 -6.65 37.56
C ARG A 626 -30.55 -7.91 36.91
N LEU A 627 -31.24 -9.04 36.98
CA LEU A 627 -30.82 -10.29 36.31
C LEU A 627 -31.10 -10.29 34.80
N ALA A 628 -32.11 -9.56 34.33
CA ALA A 628 -32.40 -9.41 32.90
C ALA A 628 -31.41 -8.49 32.16
N VAL A 629 -30.68 -7.62 32.87
CA VAL A 629 -29.73 -6.65 32.30
C VAL A 629 -28.30 -7.23 32.18
N ALA A 630 -27.99 -8.35 32.84
CA ALA A 630 -26.61 -8.87 32.94
C ALA A 630 -26.22 -10.00 31.95
N GLY A 631 -27.12 -10.45 31.07
CA GLY A 631 -26.76 -11.29 29.91
C GLY A 631 -25.97 -12.59 30.19
N GLN A 632 -26.15 -13.23 31.35
CA GLN A 632 -25.48 -14.51 31.65
C GLN A 632 -26.39 -15.72 31.32
N PRO A 633 -25.86 -16.77 30.67
CA PRO A 633 -26.59 -18.03 30.48
C PRO A 633 -26.59 -18.82 31.79
N ALA A 634 -27.73 -18.92 32.45
CA ALA A 634 -27.87 -19.81 33.60
C ALA A 634 -28.23 -21.22 33.11
N ALA A 635 -27.32 -22.16 33.37
CA ALA A 635 -27.57 -23.58 33.28
C ALA A 635 -28.76 -23.97 34.16
N LEU A 636 -29.69 -24.73 33.60
CA LEU A 636 -30.78 -25.37 34.33
C LEU A 636 -30.18 -26.42 35.27
N ALA A 637 -30.15 -26.10 36.57
CA ALA A 637 -29.97 -27.06 37.64
C ALA A 637 -31.09 -26.86 38.66
N GLU A 638 -31.77 -27.95 38.99
CA GLU A 638 -32.93 -28.01 39.90
C GLU A 638 -32.64 -27.38 41.27
N PRO A 639 -33.67 -26.82 41.95
CA PRO A 639 -34.37 -27.65 42.91
C PRO A 639 -35.88 -27.37 43.00
N TRP A 640 -36.69 -28.37 42.65
CA TRP A 640 -37.96 -28.62 43.32
C TRP A 640 -37.65 -29.43 44.58
N ARG A 641 -37.54 -28.78 45.75
CA ARG A 641 -37.78 -29.38 47.09
C ARG A 641 -37.51 -28.37 48.20
N ALA A 642 -38.46 -28.36 49.14
CA ALA A 642 -38.61 -27.54 50.36
C ALA A 642 -39.55 -26.34 50.13
N ALA A 643 -40.76 -26.27 50.68
CA ALA A 643 -41.20 -26.76 51.98
C ALA A 643 -42.58 -27.45 51.93
N VAL A 644 -42.65 -28.63 52.54
CA VAL A 644 -43.87 -29.25 53.05
C VAL A 644 -43.83 -29.06 54.56
N PRO A 645 -44.96 -28.70 55.20
CA PRO A 645 -45.23 -29.19 56.54
C PRO A 645 -46.47 -30.10 56.55
N GLY A 646 -46.28 -31.36 56.96
CA GLY A 646 -47.33 -32.17 57.61
C GLY A 646 -47.43 -31.81 59.10
N GLY A 647 -48.36 -32.27 59.95
CA GLY A 647 -49.55 -33.13 59.84
C GLY A 647 -50.01 -33.50 61.27
N GLY A 648 -51.30 -33.31 61.60
CA GLY A 648 -52.07 -33.91 62.73
C GLY A 648 -52.07 -33.19 64.11
N PRO A 649 -53.11 -33.35 64.99
CA PRO A 649 -54.16 -34.40 65.02
C PRO A 649 -55.66 -33.97 65.24
N ALA A 650 -56.55 -34.97 65.05
CA ALA A 650 -57.86 -35.27 65.72
C ALA A 650 -59.24 -34.72 65.22
N VAL A 651 -60.02 -35.62 64.57
CA VAL A 651 -61.43 -36.09 64.78
C VAL A 651 -62.21 -35.45 65.96
N ARG A 652 -63.54 -35.12 65.98
CA ARG A 652 -64.75 -35.10 65.10
C ARG A 652 -65.87 -34.37 65.88
N ALA A 653 -66.72 -33.56 65.22
CA ALA A 653 -68.15 -33.40 65.55
C ALA A 653 -68.90 -32.57 64.48
N THR A 654 -70.10 -33.02 64.11
CA THR A 654 -71.12 -32.35 63.26
C THR A 654 -72.29 -31.87 64.16
N PRO A 655 -73.34 -31.20 63.64
CA PRO A 655 -73.42 -29.96 62.85
C PRO A 655 -74.48 -28.96 63.40
N SER A 656 -74.41 -27.67 63.04
CA SER A 656 -75.60 -26.79 62.94
C SER A 656 -75.31 -25.47 62.20
N ASP A 657 -75.92 -25.31 61.02
CA ASP A 657 -75.80 -24.14 60.15
C ASP A 657 -76.90 -23.10 60.40
N ASN A 658 -76.51 -21.83 60.58
CA ASN A 658 -77.36 -20.63 60.55
C ASN A 658 -76.53 -19.40 60.11
N GLY A 659 -76.56 -19.06 58.80
CA GLY A 659 -76.30 -17.74 58.15
C GLY A 659 -74.99 -16.96 58.42
N PRO A 660 -74.76 -15.77 57.82
CA PRO A 660 -75.09 -15.28 56.47
C PRO A 660 -73.82 -14.79 55.68
N GLY A 661 -73.86 -14.87 54.34
CA GLY A 661 -73.11 -14.00 53.40
C GLY A 661 -71.70 -14.45 52.95
N LEU A 662 -71.39 -14.26 51.65
CA LEU A 662 -70.39 -13.30 51.15
C LEU A 662 -70.43 -13.21 49.59
N PRO A 663 -70.03 -12.06 49.00
CA PRO A 663 -70.51 -11.54 47.73
C PRO A 663 -69.74 -12.00 46.48
N GLN A 664 -70.35 -11.70 45.34
CA GLN A 664 -69.86 -11.79 43.96
C GLN A 664 -68.36 -11.55 43.79
N THR A 665 -67.68 -12.44 43.08
CA THR A 665 -66.38 -12.16 42.45
C THR A 665 -66.59 -11.20 41.28
N THR A 666 -66.48 -9.91 41.61
CA THR A 666 -66.10 -8.75 40.78
C THR A 666 -66.28 -8.91 39.26
N ALA A 667 -67.34 -8.27 38.73
CA ALA A 667 -67.41 -7.89 37.33
C ALA A 667 -66.15 -7.08 36.98
N GLU A 668 -65.41 -7.47 35.93
CA GLU A 668 -64.35 -6.65 35.36
C GLU A 668 -64.91 -5.26 35.04
N GLY A 669 -64.25 -4.20 35.49
CA GLY A 669 -64.74 -2.84 35.24
C GLY A 669 -64.63 -2.41 33.77
N PRO A 670 -65.27 -1.28 33.42
CA PRO A 670 -65.52 -0.89 32.03
C PRO A 670 -64.26 -0.38 31.31
N VAL A 671 -63.21 -0.06 32.05
CA VAL A 671 -61.97 0.53 31.53
C VAL A 671 -60.84 -0.47 31.64
N GLU A 672 -59.96 -0.43 30.64
CA GLU A 672 -58.86 -1.34 30.56
C GLU A 672 -57.58 -0.65 30.10
N ALA A 673 -56.46 -1.04 30.70
CA ALA A 673 -55.15 -0.58 30.31
C ALA A 673 -54.22 -1.75 29.98
N PHE A 674 -53.30 -1.52 29.04
CA PHE A 674 -52.25 -2.46 28.75
C PHE A 674 -50.91 -1.84 28.41
N ALA A 675 -49.88 -2.65 28.61
CA ALA A 675 -48.54 -2.40 28.12
C ALA A 675 -47.97 -3.70 27.53
N THR A 676 -47.13 -3.59 26.51
CA THR A 676 -46.41 -4.71 25.92
C THR A 676 -45.02 -4.26 25.50
N LEU A 677 -44.01 -4.97 25.97
CA LEU A 677 -42.65 -4.85 25.48
C LEU A 677 -42.46 -5.92 24.41
N TYR A 678 -41.79 -5.58 23.32
CA TYR A 678 -41.47 -6.55 22.28
C TYR A 678 -40.09 -6.27 21.72
N GLY A 679 -39.44 -7.33 21.24
CA GLY A 679 -38.16 -7.22 20.57
C GLY A 679 -37.95 -8.42 19.68
N GLY A 680 -37.10 -8.27 18.68
CA GLY A 680 -36.89 -9.32 17.70
C GLY A 680 -35.62 -9.13 16.89
N GLN A 681 -35.29 -10.20 16.18
CA GLN A 681 -34.19 -10.23 15.24
C GLN A 681 -34.70 -10.63 13.87
N GLY A 682 -34.11 -10.03 12.84
CA GLY A 682 -34.38 -10.33 11.45
C GLY A 682 -33.10 -10.62 10.70
N GLN A 683 -33.19 -11.49 9.71
CA GLN A 683 -32.10 -11.77 8.78
C GLN A 683 -32.64 -11.87 7.37
N GLY A 684 -31.89 -11.30 6.43
CA GLY A 684 -32.15 -11.38 5.00
C GLY A 684 -30.88 -11.69 4.22
N VAL A 685 -30.99 -12.55 3.21
CA VAL A 685 -29.89 -12.83 2.28
C VAL A 685 -29.79 -11.75 1.21
N SER A 686 -28.62 -11.59 0.58
CA SER A 686 -28.48 -10.68 -0.56
C SER A 686 -29.34 -11.14 -1.75
N SER A 687 -29.94 -10.19 -2.46
CA SER A 687 -30.73 -10.46 -3.66
C SER A 687 -30.74 -9.24 -4.56
N GLY A 688 -30.38 -9.42 -5.83
CA GLY A 688 -30.17 -8.30 -6.75
C GLY A 688 -29.11 -7.33 -6.23
N ASP A 689 -29.40 -6.03 -6.28
CA ASP A 689 -28.54 -4.98 -5.74
C ASP A 689 -28.62 -4.83 -4.22
N ALA A 690 -29.61 -5.48 -3.59
CA ALA A 690 -29.88 -5.31 -2.19
C ALA A 690 -28.98 -6.22 -1.34
N PRO A 691 -28.27 -5.64 -0.36
CA PRO A 691 -27.41 -6.41 0.51
C PRO A 691 -28.22 -7.37 1.39
N GLY A 692 -27.54 -8.41 1.85
CA GLY A 692 -28.04 -9.15 3.01
C GLY A 692 -27.87 -8.30 4.27
N TYR A 693 -28.66 -8.61 5.30
CA TYR A 693 -28.68 -7.84 6.54
C TYR A 693 -28.95 -8.73 7.74
N ALA A 694 -28.53 -8.23 8.91
CA ALA A 694 -29.04 -8.64 10.20
C ALA A 694 -29.64 -7.41 10.89
N SER A 695 -30.85 -7.53 11.40
CA SER A 695 -31.56 -6.45 12.08
C SER A 695 -31.97 -6.84 13.49
N THR A 696 -31.96 -5.87 14.38
CA THR A 696 -32.52 -5.98 15.73
C THR A 696 -33.57 -4.90 15.92
N SER A 697 -34.74 -5.28 16.39
CA SER A 697 -35.83 -4.35 16.70
C SER A 697 -36.22 -4.47 18.16
N THR A 698 -36.46 -3.34 18.81
CA THR A 698 -36.97 -3.29 20.19
C THR A 698 -38.05 -2.22 20.26
N GLY A 699 -39.10 -2.50 21.01
CA GLY A 699 -40.23 -1.59 21.10
C GLY A 699 -41.09 -1.81 22.33
N ALA A 700 -41.88 -0.78 22.61
CA ALA A 700 -42.88 -0.79 23.65
C ALA A 700 -44.17 -0.22 23.08
N MET A 701 -45.29 -0.80 23.49
CA MET A 701 -46.61 -0.30 23.15
C MET A 701 -47.50 -0.32 24.39
N GLY A 702 -48.53 0.52 24.37
CA GLY A 702 -49.55 0.54 25.39
C GLY A 702 -50.85 1.07 24.82
N GLY A 703 -51.94 0.79 25.54
CA GLY A 703 -53.25 1.23 25.09
C GLY A 703 -54.26 1.28 26.22
N LEU A 704 -55.33 2.00 25.93
CA LEU A 704 -56.47 2.19 26.81
C LEU A 704 -57.73 1.85 26.03
N GLY A 705 -58.62 1.05 26.63
CA GLY A 705 -59.85 0.62 26.01
C GLY A 705 -61.04 0.75 26.93
N ILE A 706 -62.22 0.94 26.33
CA ILE A 706 -63.51 0.88 27.01
C ILE A 706 -64.32 -0.30 26.46
N ARG A 707 -65.07 -0.96 27.34
CA ARG A 707 -66.07 -1.95 26.94
C ARG A 707 -67.36 -1.23 26.55
N ALA A 708 -67.49 -0.89 25.27
CA ALA A 708 -68.59 -0.08 24.75
C ALA A 708 -69.93 -0.84 24.76
N LEU A 709 -69.90 -2.15 24.49
CA LEU A 709 -71.05 -3.07 24.55
C LEU A 709 -70.58 -4.42 25.09
N PRO A 710 -71.48 -5.32 25.54
CA PRO A 710 -71.11 -6.70 25.80
C PRO A 710 -70.40 -7.32 24.58
N GLY A 711 -69.15 -7.73 24.76
CA GLY A 711 -68.31 -8.29 23.70
C GLY A 711 -67.58 -7.26 22.82
N LEU A 712 -67.95 -5.98 22.80
CA LEU A 712 -67.25 -4.95 22.00
C LEU A 712 -66.34 -4.07 22.87
N ARG A 713 -65.07 -4.02 22.51
CA ARG A 713 -64.07 -3.11 23.07
C ARG A 713 -63.61 -2.13 22.00
N LEU A 714 -63.52 -0.86 22.37
CA LEU A 714 -62.96 0.21 21.53
C LEU A 714 -61.86 0.91 22.32
N GLY A 715 -60.75 1.23 21.68
CA GLY A 715 -59.63 1.85 22.38
C GLY A 715 -58.62 2.56 21.49
N LEU A 716 -57.65 3.16 22.15
CA LEU A 716 -56.49 3.81 21.55
C LEU A 716 -55.24 3.02 21.91
N VAL A 717 -54.29 2.97 20.97
CA VAL A 717 -53.01 2.32 21.15
C VAL A 717 -51.90 3.23 20.63
N GLY A 718 -50.77 3.23 21.33
CA GLY A 718 -49.56 3.92 20.90
C GLY A 718 -48.32 3.12 21.23
N GLY A 719 -47.23 3.43 20.57
CA GLY A 719 -45.95 2.79 20.87
C GLY A 719 -44.77 3.43 20.18
N TYR A 720 -43.60 3.00 20.62
CA TYR A 720 -42.30 3.37 20.08
C TYR A 720 -41.54 2.11 19.72
N ALA A 721 -40.78 2.15 18.62
CA ALA A 721 -39.80 1.13 18.31
C ALA A 721 -38.52 1.75 17.74
N TRP A 722 -37.41 1.10 18.04
CA TRP A 722 -36.13 1.30 17.37
C TRP A 722 -35.77 0.03 16.60
N THR A 723 -35.26 0.20 15.38
CA THR A 723 -34.75 -0.90 14.56
C THR A 723 -33.38 -0.53 14.01
N GLY A 724 -32.35 -1.26 14.43
CA GLY A 724 -31.00 -1.18 13.88
C GLY A 724 -30.76 -2.31 12.89
N ALA A 725 -30.03 -2.04 11.81
CA ALA A 725 -29.60 -3.05 10.85
C ALA A 725 -28.16 -2.85 10.38
N ASP A 726 -27.40 -3.94 10.34
CA ASP A 726 -26.09 -4.03 9.74
C ASP A 726 -26.19 -4.75 8.39
N TYR A 727 -25.66 -4.13 7.33
CA TYR A 727 -25.66 -4.68 5.98
C TYR A 727 -24.32 -5.34 5.66
N PHE A 728 -24.37 -6.57 5.12
CA PHE A 728 -23.18 -7.36 4.85
C PHE A 728 -22.32 -6.77 3.72
N THR A 729 -21.10 -7.29 3.56
CA THR A 729 -20.13 -6.87 2.51
C THR A 729 -19.79 -5.37 2.58
N GLY A 730 -19.84 -4.78 3.77
CA GLY A 730 -19.56 -3.36 3.97
C GLY A 730 -20.62 -2.45 3.34
N ARG A 731 -21.88 -2.89 3.26
CA ARG A 731 -22.96 -2.11 2.62
C ARG A 731 -23.65 -1.12 3.56
N GLY A 732 -23.11 -0.95 4.76
CA GLY A 732 -23.48 0.13 5.67
C GLY A 732 -24.34 -0.31 6.85
N ARG A 733 -24.95 0.68 7.49
CA ARG A 733 -25.84 0.54 8.65
C ARG A 733 -27.07 1.40 8.49
N SER A 734 -28.16 1.03 9.16
CA SER A 734 -29.33 1.88 9.31
C SER A 734 -29.92 1.80 10.70
N ASP A 735 -30.37 2.95 11.20
CA ASP A 735 -31.09 3.09 12.47
C ASP A 735 -32.42 3.79 12.19
N ASP A 736 -33.54 3.10 12.44
CA ASP A 736 -34.88 3.63 12.27
C ASP A 736 -35.60 3.73 13.63
N ASN A 737 -36.21 4.89 13.90
CA ASN A 737 -36.97 5.15 15.11
C ASN A 737 -38.39 5.52 14.70
N VAL A 738 -39.39 4.80 15.21
CA VAL A 738 -40.78 4.99 14.82
C VAL A 738 -41.69 5.19 16.04
N TRP A 739 -42.54 6.19 15.95
CA TRP A 739 -43.66 6.40 16.86
C TRP A 739 -44.96 6.03 16.15
N ARG A 740 -45.80 5.19 16.77
CA ARG A 740 -47.10 4.79 16.24
C ARG A 740 -48.22 5.23 17.16
N ALA A 741 -49.32 5.68 16.58
CA ALA A 741 -50.56 5.95 17.29
C ALA A 741 -51.76 5.51 16.45
N GLY A 742 -52.76 4.93 17.08
CA GLY A 742 -53.90 4.36 16.37
C GLY A 742 -55.10 4.08 17.26
N ALA A 743 -56.17 3.66 16.61
CA ALA A 743 -57.39 3.20 17.26
C ALA A 743 -57.59 1.71 16.97
N TYR A 744 -58.24 1.02 17.89
CA TYR A 744 -58.55 -0.39 17.74
C TYR A 744 -59.96 -0.74 18.18
N ALA A 745 -60.46 -1.83 17.62
CA ALA A 745 -61.71 -2.47 18.00
C ALA A 745 -61.48 -3.98 18.19
N ALA A 746 -62.09 -4.55 19.23
CA ALA A 746 -62.08 -5.98 19.47
C ALA A 746 -63.51 -6.44 19.81
N LEU A 747 -64.03 -7.39 19.04
CA LEU A 747 -65.39 -7.93 19.16
C LEU A 747 -65.34 -9.42 19.47
N ASP A 748 -65.95 -9.80 20.58
CA ASP A 748 -66.19 -11.18 20.99
C ASP A 748 -67.69 -11.51 20.76
N ALA A 749 -67.98 -12.39 19.80
CA ALA A 749 -69.33 -12.75 19.38
C ALA A 749 -69.52 -14.29 19.43
N GLY A 750 -69.78 -14.81 20.63
CA GLY A 750 -69.88 -16.26 20.86
C GLY A 750 -68.53 -16.96 20.62
N PRO A 751 -68.43 -17.95 19.72
CA PRO A 751 -67.16 -18.61 19.42
C PRO A 751 -66.25 -17.79 18.50
N TRP A 752 -66.72 -16.66 17.98
CA TRP A 752 -65.98 -15.83 17.03
C TRP A 752 -65.32 -14.64 17.71
N THR A 753 -64.14 -14.32 17.24
CA THR A 753 -63.40 -13.14 17.65
C THR A 753 -62.95 -12.36 16.43
N LEU A 754 -63.07 -11.03 16.52
CA LEU A 754 -62.65 -10.10 15.48
C LEU A 754 -61.88 -8.94 16.10
N ASP A 755 -60.65 -8.77 15.65
CA ASP A 755 -59.75 -7.70 16.08
C ASP A 755 -59.42 -6.82 14.89
N ALA A 756 -59.44 -5.51 15.08
CA ALA A 756 -59.07 -4.53 14.07
C ALA A 756 -58.22 -3.41 14.66
N LEU A 757 -57.20 -2.99 13.93
CA LEU A 757 -56.30 -1.89 14.27
C LEU A 757 -56.05 -1.02 13.04
N ALA A 758 -56.14 0.28 13.23
CA ALA A 758 -55.66 1.28 12.27
C ALA A 758 -54.72 2.25 13.00
N ALA A 759 -53.48 2.35 12.54
CA ALA A 759 -52.45 3.19 13.13
C ALA A 759 -51.68 3.97 12.08
N TYR A 760 -51.18 5.14 12.48
CA TYR A 760 -50.21 5.92 11.72
C TYR A 760 -48.86 5.93 12.44
N GLY A 761 -47.78 5.80 11.67
CA GLY A 761 -46.41 5.81 12.15
C GLY A 761 -45.58 6.95 11.56
N TRP A 762 -44.77 7.60 12.41
CA TRP A 762 -43.76 8.58 11.99
C TRP A 762 -42.37 8.02 12.26
N HIS A 763 -41.57 7.89 11.20
CA HIS A 763 -40.21 7.35 11.25
C HIS A 763 -39.16 8.46 11.15
N THR A 764 -38.06 8.26 11.86
CA THR A 764 -36.81 8.98 11.64
C THR A 764 -35.69 7.96 11.45
N ALA A 765 -35.20 7.88 10.22
CA ALA A 765 -34.19 6.92 9.81
C ALA A 765 -32.85 7.64 9.57
N ARG A 766 -31.77 7.05 10.06
CA ARG A 766 -30.40 7.41 9.71
C ARG A 766 -29.76 6.23 9.00
N THR A 767 -29.07 6.50 7.90
CA THR A 767 -28.35 5.47 7.13
C THR A 767 -26.94 5.93 6.89
N SER A 768 -25.98 5.02 6.98
CA SER A 768 -24.59 5.28 6.59
C SER A 768 -24.07 4.14 5.74
N ARG A 769 -23.26 4.44 4.72
CA ARG A 769 -22.56 3.43 3.90
C ARG A 769 -21.13 3.88 3.60
N PRO A 770 -20.13 2.99 3.69
CA PRO A 770 -18.78 3.33 3.31
C PRO A 770 -18.66 3.43 1.78
N VAL A 771 -17.89 4.42 1.33
CA VAL A 771 -17.54 4.67 -0.07
C VAL A 771 -16.03 4.85 -0.16
N TRP A 772 -15.33 3.73 -0.35
CA TRP A 772 -13.86 3.66 -0.24
C TRP A 772 -13.35 4.23 1.09
N ASP A 773 -12.58 5.32 1.06
CA ASP A 773 -11.99 5.97 2.23
C ASP A 773 -12.92 7.03 2.87
N SER A 774 -14.17 7.13 2.40
CA SER A 774 -15.20 8.06 2.90
C SER A 774 -16.44 7.32 3.39
N VAL A 775 -17.34 8.03 4.09
CA VAL A 775 -18.64 7.50 4.54
C VAL A 775 -19.73 8.43 4.03
N ALA A 776 -20.72 7.87 3.33
CA ALA A 776 -21.91 8.57 2.90
C ALA A 776 -23.02 8.38 3.96
N GLU A 777 -23.61 9.47 4.45
CA GLU A 777 -24.63 9.45 5.49
C GLU A 777 -25.90 10.19 5.05
N SER A 778 -27.07 9.70 5.42
CA SER A 778 -28.34 10.41 5.23
C SER A 778 -29.25 10.31 6.44
N LYS A 779 -30.09 11.33 6.63
CA LYS A 779 -31.21 11.32 7.58
C LYS A 779 -32.50 11.52 6.80
N GLY A 780 -33.44 10.59 6.94
CA GLY A 780 -34.72 10.59 6.25
C GLY A 780 -35.90 10.48 7.20
N THR A 781 -37.08 10.86 6.69
CA THR A 781 -38.38 10.73 7.35
C THR A 781 -39.28 9.81 6.55
N MET A 782 -40.14 9.06 7.25
CA MET A 782 -41.11 8.17 6.60
C MET A 782 -42.46 8.24 7.33
N GLY A 783 -43.54 8.13 6.56
CA GLY A 783 -44.91 8.00 7.06
C GLY A 783 -45.42 6.58 6.81
N GLU A 784 -46.02 5.97 7.82
CA GLU A 784 -46.56 4.61 7.77
C GLU A 784 -48.06 4.62 8.05
N TRP A 785 -48.85 3.97 7.19
CA TRP A 785 -50.21 3.56 7.49
C TRP A 785 -50.25 2.05 7.73
N LEU A 786 -50.66 1.65 8.92
CA LEU A 786 -50.83 0.25 9.32
C LEU A 786 -52.31 -0.06 9.51
N GLY A 787 -52.82 -0.98 8.70
CA GLY A 787 -54.12 -1.62 8.89
C GLY A 787 -53.93 -3.10 9.24
N PHE A 788 -54.61 -3.57 10.27
CA PHE A 788 -54.56 -4.96 10.70
C PHE A 788 -55.96 -5.45 11.07
N VAL A 789 -56.30 -6.64 10.60
CA VAL A 789 -57.54 -7.34 10.98
C VAL A 789 -57.23 -8.79 11.26
N ARG A 790 -57.74 -9.32 12.37
CA ARG A 790 -57.70 -10.76 12.68
C ARG A 790 -59.10 -11.26 12.98
N ALA A 791 -59.48 -12.36 12.34
CA ALA A 791 -60.69 -13.10 12.64
C ALA A 791 -60.32 -14.50 13.09
N ALA A 792 -60.93 -14.99 14.17
CA ALA A 792 -60.69 -16.34 14.65
C ALA A 792 -61.97 -16.99 15.17
N ARG A 793 -61.99 -18.33 15.20
CA ARG A 793 -63.10 -19.11 15.76
C ARG A 793 -62.58 -20.18 16.69
N ARG A 794 -63.03 -20.15 17.94
CA ARG A 794 -62.65 -21.14 18.94
C ARG A 794 -63.52 -22.40 18.87
N PHE A 795 -62.89 -23.56 19.00
CA PHE A 795 -63.52 -24.86 19.22
C PHE A 795 -62.95 -25.48 20.50
N ASP A 796 -63.79 -25.62 21.53
CA ASP A 796 -63.41 -26.32 22.76
C ASP A 796 -63.48 -27.84 22.56
N LEU A 797 -62.37 -28.54 22.79
CA LEU A 797 -62.22 -29.99 22.58
C LEU A 797 -62.34 -30.80 23.90
N GLY A 798 -62.57 -30.12 25.03
CA GLY A 798 -62.70 -30.75 26.35
C GLY A 798 -61.40 -30.80 27.15
N GLY A 799 -61.53 -30.96 28.48
CA GLY A 799 -60.38 -31.02 29.39
C GLY A 799 -59.49 -29.78 29.38
N GLY A 800 -60.01 -28.60 29.01
CA GLY A 800 -59.23 -27.36 28.88
C GLY A 800 -58.45 -27.23 27.56
N LEU A 801 -58.55 -28.19 26.63
CA LEU A 801 -57.96 -28.10 25.29
C LEU A 801 -58.90 -27.37 24.33
N ALA A 802 -58.36 -26.46 23.51
CA ALA A 802 -59.09 -25.81 22.43
C ALA A 802 -58.23 -25.61 21.19
N VAL A 803 -58.89 -25.59 20.04
CA VAL A 803 -58.29 -25.23 18.75
C VAL A 803 -58.98 -24.00 18.18
N GLU A 804 -58.18 -23.09 17.61
CA GLU A 804 -58.64 -21.83 17.06
C GLU A 804 -58.03 -21.61 15.67
N PRO A 805 -58.74 -21.97 14.58
CA PRO A 805 -58.42 -21.43 13.27
C PRO A 805 -58.54 -19.90 13.27
N PHE A 806 -57.57 -19.26 12.64
CA PHE A 806 -57.53 -17.81 12.49
C PHE A 806 -57.09 -17.40 11.09
N ALA A 807 -57.55 -16.22 10.69
CA ALA A 807 -57.10 -15.50 9.52
C ALA A 807 -56.68 -14.09 9.92
N VAL A 808 -55.60 -13.59 9.33
CA VAL A 808 -55.10 -12.22 9.49
C VAL A 808 -54.97 -11.57 8.13
N GLY A 809 -55.40 -10.32 8.01
CA GLY A 809 -55.04 -9.43 6.92
C GLY A 809 -54.27 -8.24 7.48
N GLN A 810 -53.16 -7.87 6.85
CA GLN A 810 -52.36 -6.72 7.22
C GLN A 810 -51.98 -5.91 5.97
N LEU A 811 -52.19 -4.60 6.05
CA LEU A 811 -51.81 -3.63 5.04
C LEU A 811 -50.82 -2.64 5.66
N VAL A 812 -49.66 -2.47 5.02
CA VAL A 812 -48.66 -1.47 5.38
C VAL A 812 -48.38 -0.62 4.15
N SER A 813 -48.75 0.66 4.20
CA SER A 813 -48.37 1.66 3.18
C SER A 813 -47.33 2.58 3.78
N LEU A 814 -46.14 2.61 3.16
CA LEU A 814 -44.99 3.32 3.68
C LEU A 814 -44.48 4.32 2.66
N ARG A 815 -44.55 5.61 3.00
CA ARG A 815 -44.03 6.70 2.18
C ARG A 815 -42.71 7.18 2.78
N ARG A 816 -41.62 7.05 2.02
CA ARG A 816 -40.31 7.61 2.36
C ARG A 816 -40.12 8.93 1.61
N ASP A 817 -39.70 9.96 2.32
CA ASP A 817 -39.34 11.23 1.69
C ASP A 817 -38.01 11.13 0.93
N ALA A 818 -37.76 12.07 0.03
CA ALA A 818 -36.47 12.13 -0.66
C ALA A 818 -35.35 12.40 0.34
N ALA A 819 -34.20 11.76 0.14
CA ALA A 819 -33.03 11.92 1.01
C ALA A 819 -31.78 12.21 0.18
N THR A 820 -30.92 13.06 0.70
CA THR A 820 -29.61 13.36 0.11
C THR A 820 -28.53 12.93 1.09
N GLU A 821 -27.60 12.10 0.60
CA GLU A 821 -26.42 11.73 1.38
C GLU A 821 -25.39 12.88 1.43
N SER A 822 -24.58 12.88 2.48
CA SER A 822 -23.42 13.76 2.65
C SER A 822 -22.19 12.95 3.07
N GLY A 823 -20.98 13.53 2.95
CA GLY A 823 -19.73 12.91 3.41
C GLY A 823 -18.88 12.20 2.35
N ALA A 824 -19.44 11.82 1.19
CA ALA A 824 -18.72 11.13 0.10
C ALA A 824 -18.62 11.95 -1.22
N GLY A 825 -18.80 13.27 -1.15
CA GLY A 825 -18.67 14.17 -2.30
C GLY A 825 -19.56 13.79 -3.49
N ALA A 826 -18.95 13.61 -4.67
CA ALA A 826 -19.66 13.26 -5.91
C ALA A 826 -20.39 11.91 -5.83
N ALA A 827 -19.92 11.01 -4.95
CA ALA A 827 -20.48 9.68 -4.75
C ALA A 827 -21.65 9.64 -3.76
N ASN A 828 -22.02 10.78 -3.15
CA ASN A 828 -23.26 10.91 -2.39
C ASN A 828 -24.46 10.56 -3.28
N LEU A 829 -25.50 9.95 -2.71
CA LEU A 829 -26.73 9.65 -3.43
C LEU A 829 -27.83 10.66 -3.15
N LEU A 830 -28.53 11.03 -4.21
CA LEU A 830 -29.84 11.67 -4.20
C LEU A 830 -30.87 10.55 -4.34
N VAL A 831 -31.45 10.12 -3.23
CA VAL A 831 -32.43 9.04 -3.18
C VAL A 831 -33.82 9.64 -3.33
N ALA A 832 -34.56 9.18 -4.34
CA ALA A 832 -35.91 9.69 -4.61
C ALA A 832 -36.90 9.30 -3.50
N ALA A 833 -37.91 10.16 -3.31
CA ALA A 833 -39.08 9.82 -2.51
C ALA A 833 -39.78 8.61 -3.14
N ASP A 834 -40.26 7.70 -2.31
CA ASP A 834 -40.88 6.45 -2.80
C ASP A 834 -42.01 6.00 -1.87
N THR A 835 -42.95 5.22 -2.41
CA THR A 835 -44.06 4.64 -1.64
C THR A 835 -44.14 3.15 -1.89
N SER A 836 -44.06 2.36 -0.81
CA SER A 836 -44.15 0.91 -0.85
C SER A 836 -45.43 0.45 -0.17
N LEU A 837 -46.02 -0.61 -0.72
CA LEU A 837 -47.21 -1.24 -0.21
C LEU A 837 -46.91 -2.72 0.07
N SER A 838 -47.11 -3.15 1.30
CA SER A 838 -47.13 -4.57 1.68
C SER A 838 -48.56 -4.93 2.07
N LEU A 839 -49.12 -5.95 1.42
CA LEU A 839 -50.43 -6.50 1.73
C LEU A 839 -50.21 -7.97 2.00
N THR A 840 -50.44 -8.40 3.24
CA THR A 840 -50.23 -9.78 3.65
C THR A 840 -51.50 -10.41 4.18
N SER A 841 -51.64 -11.71 3.92
CA SER A 841 -52.65 -12.55 4.58
C SER A 841 -51.97 -13.71 5.31
N VAL A 842 -52.46 -14.05 6.50
CA VAL A 842 -52.07 -15.26 7.21
C VAL A 842 -53.30 -16.14 7.41
N ALA A 843 -53.19 -17.41 7.04
CA ALA A 843 -54.14 -18.45 7.45
C ALA A 843 -53.43 -19.43 8.39
N GLY A 844 -53.99 -19.67 9.57
CA GLY A 844 -53.32 -20.49 10.57
C GLY A 844 -54.25 -21.16 11.57
N LEU A 845 -53.64 -21.97 12.42
CA LEU A 845 -54.26 -22.69 13.52
C LEU A 845 -53.50 -22.39 14.80
N ARG A 846 -54.22 -22.12 15.88
CA ARG A 846 -53.69 -22.07 17.25
C ARG A 846 -54.26 -23.24 18.05
N LEU A 847 -53.42 -23.85 18.87
CA LEU A 847 -53.79 -24.86 19.86
C LEU A 847 -53.48 -24.30 21.25
N GLU A 848 -54.44 -24.38 22.16
CA GLU A 848 -54.31 -23.89 23.53
C GLU A 848 -54.71 -24.96 24.54
N LYS A 849 -54.02 -24.99 25.68
CA LYS A 849 -54.37 -25.84 26.81
C LYS A 849 -54.41 -25.03 28.10
N THR A 850 -55.57 -24.90 28.72
CA THR A 850 -55.71 -24.20 29.99
C THR A 850 -55.56 -25.17 31.16
N PHE A 851 -54.69 -24.82 32.11
CA PHE A 851 -54.50 -25.46 33.40
C PHE A 851 -54.97 -24.50 34.50
N GLU A 852 -55.74 -25.01 35.45
CA GLU A 852 -56.22 -24.24 36.59
C GLU A 852 -55.48 -24.68 37.85
N PHE A 853 -54.91 -23.73 38.60
CA PHE A 853 -54.16 -23.96 39.83
C PHE A 853 -54.56 -22.92 40.90
N GLY A 854 -55.55 -23.25 41.72
CA GLY A 854 -56.16 -22.29 42.65
C GLY A 854 -56.80 -21.13 41.90
N ASP A 855 -56.44 -19.89 42.24
CA ASP A 855 -56.94 -18.67 41.59
C ASP A 855 -56.20 -18.32 40.28
N TRP A 856 -55.21 -19.11 39.89
CA TRP A 856 -54.40 -18.86 38.71
C TRP A 856 -54.81 -19.76 37.55
N ARG A 857 -54.83 -19.20 36.33
CA ARG A 857 -55.00 -19.98 35.09
C ARG A 857 -53.80 -19.81 34.18
N LEU A 858 -53.16 -20.92 33.85
CA LEU A 858 -52.03 -20.98 32.92
C LEU A 858 -52.49 -21.54 31.57
N THR A 859 -52.26 -20.82 30.48
CA THR A 859 -52.60 -21.27 29.13
C THR A 859 -51.37 -21.20 28.23
N PRO A 860 -50.61 -22.29 28.09
CA PRO A 860 -49.69 -22.45 26.97
C PRO A 860 -50.42 -22.53 25.64
N GLU A 861 -49.79 -21.98 24.60
CA GLU A 861 -50.25 -22.02 23.23
C GLU A 861 -49.14 -22.35 22.24
N VAL A 862 -49.53 -22.97 21.14
CA VAL A 862 -48.69 -23.16 19.95
C VAL A 862 -49.52 -22.78 18.73
N LEU A 863 -48.91 -22.15 17.75
CA LEU A 863 -49.54 -21.83 16.47
C LEU A 863 -48.62 -22.05 15.29
N GLY A 864 -49.25 -22.35 14.17
CA GLY A 864 -48.64 -22.40 12.85
C GLY A 864 -49.56 -21.78 11.82
N GLY A 865 -49.00 -21.20 10.78
CA GLY A 865 -49.75 -20.64 9.68
C GLY A 865 -48.91 -20.42 8.43
N TRP A 866 -49.59 -20.13 7.33
CA TRP A 866 -49.00 -19.72 6.08
C TRP A 866 -49.29 -18.23 5.86
N LYS A 867 -48.23 -17.46 5.63
CA LYS A 867 -48.27 -16.03 5.31
C LYS A 867 -48.00 -15.86 3.82
N HIS A 868 -48.83 -15.08 3.15
CA HIS A 868 -48.68 -14.71 1.74
C HIS A 868 -48.56 -13.18 1.60
N GLU A 869 -47.65 -12.71 0.75
CA GLU A 869 -47.45 -11.30 0.37
C GLU A 869 -47.97 -11.05 -1.05
N TYR A 870 -48.88 -10.09 -1.21
CA TYR A 870 -49.51 -9.75 -2.49
C TYR A 870 -48.86 -8.53 -3.18
N GLY A 871 -48.03 -7.76 -2.46
CA GLY A 871 -47.31 -6.60 -3.00
C GLY A 871 -46.19 -6.95 -3.97
N ASP A 872 -45.52 -5.93 -4.52
CA ASP A 872 -44.33 -6.11 -5.35
C ASP A 872 -43.20 -6.68 -4.49
N PRO A 873 -42.71 -7.90 -4.78
CA PRO A 873 -41.64 -8.49 -3.98
C PRO A 873 -40.27 -7.84 -4.24
N ALA A 874 -40.08 -6.99 -5.24
CA ALA A 874 -38.77 -6.43 -5.56
C ALA A 874 -38.83 -4.94 -5.99
N PRO A 875 -39.31 -4.03 -5.12
CA PRO A 875 -39.39 -2.61 -5.44
C PRO A 875 -38.00 -2.04 -5.74
N ARG A 876 -37.89 -1.16 -6.75
CA ARG A 876 -36.62 -0.53 -7.14
C ARG A 876 -36.42 0.78 -6.41
N VAL A 877 -35.22 1.02 -5.92
CA VAL A 877 -34.78 2.31 -5.39
C VAL A 877 -34.19 3.13 -6.51
N ALA A 878 -34.86 4.23 -6.86
CA ALA A 878 -34.31 5.25 -7.75
C ALA A 878 -33.35 6.16 -6.99
N ALA A 879 -32.16 6.35 -7.53
CA ALA A 879 -31.14 7.26 -6.99
C ALA A 879 -30.38 7.97 -8.12
N ALA A 880 -29.70 9.05 -7.81
CA ALA A 880 -28.70 9.67 -8.68
C ALA A 880 -27.44 9.98 -7.88
N LEU A 881 -26.27 10.01 -8.52
CA LEU A 881 -25.06 10.50 -7.88
C LEU A 881 -25.15 12.03 -7.75
N ALA A 882 -24.72 12.59 -6.62
CA ALA A 882 -24.74 14.04 -6.40
C ALA A 882 -23.86 14.77 -7.43
N GLY A 883 -22.80 14.13 -7.93
CA GLY A 883 -21.98 14.66 -9.03
C GLY A 883 -22.64 14.57 -10.42
N ALA A 884 -23.71 13.79 -10.59
CA ALA A 884 -24.46 13.62 -11.83
C ALA A 884 -25.99 13.51 -11.57
N PRO A 885 -26.64 14.58 -11.07
CA PRO A 885 -28.01 14.53 -10.55
C PRO A 885 -29.10 14.24 -11.60
N ASP A 886 -28.83 14.50 -12.87
CA ASP A 886 -29.68 14.29 -14.05
C ASP A 886 -29.40 12.94 -14.75
N ALA A 887 -28.51 12.11 -14.20
CA ALA A 887 -28.27 10.74 -14.62
C ALA A 887 -28.78 9.75 -13.56
N PRO A 888 -30.10 9.59 -13.39
CA PRO A 888 -30.66 8.68 -12.40
C PRO A 888 -30.45 7.23 -12.81
N PHE A 889 -30.32 6.37 -11.80
CA PHE A 889 -30.24 4.93 -11.93
C PHE A 889 -31.17 4.24 -10.92
N ALA A 890 -31.39 2.94 -11.11
CA ALA A 890 -32.28 2.16 -10.26
C ALA A 890 -31.55 0.92 -9.69
N ALA A 891 -31.61 0.77 -8.38
CA ALA A 891 -31.13 -0.42 -7.68
C ALA A 891 -32.32 -1.28 -7.25
N SER A 892 -32.24 -2.59 -7.39
CA SER A 892 -33.25 -3.50 -6.86
C SER A 892 -33.26 -3.49 -5.33
N GLY A 893 -34.46 -3.42 -4.71
CA GLY A 893 -34.72 -3.59 -3.27
C GLY A 893 -34.51 -5.03 -2.75
N GLY A 894 -34.29 -5.95 -3.68
CA GLY A 894 -34.10 -7.38 -3.45
C GLY A 894 -35.42 -8.09 -3.16
N ALA A 895 -35.52 -9.34 -3.62
CA ALA A 895 -36.75 -10.11 -3.50
C ALA A 895 -37.20 -10.30 -2.04
N VAL A 896 -38.50 -10.14 -1.81
CA VAL A 896 -39.23 -10.56 -0.62
C VAL A 896 -39.86 -11.92 -0.91
N ASP A 897 -39.85 -12.82 0.07
CA ASP A 897 -40.53 -14.10 -0.04
C ASP A 897 -42.04 -13.89 -0.17
N ARG A 898 -42.63 -14.37 -1.27
CA ARG A 898 -44.07 -14.33 -1.49
C ARG A 898 -44.82 -15.19 -0.48
N ASP A 899 -44.21 -16.30 -0.07
CA ASP A 899 -44.76 -17.28 0.85
C ASP A 899 -43.81 -17.53 2.02
N GLN A 900 -44.33 -17.43 3.24
CA GLN A 900 -43.57 -17.65 4.47
C GLN A 900 -44.36 -18.54 5.43
N ALA A 901 -43.65 -19.41 6.16
CA ALA A 901 -44.23 -20.12 7.29
C ALA A 901 -44.27 -19.17 8.50
N ARG A 902 -45.42 -19.09 9.18
CA ARG A 902 -45.57 -18.42 10.49
C ARG A 902 -45.64 -19.48 11.58
N PHE A 903 -44.96 -19.23 12.69
CA PHE A 903 -44.97 -20.11 13.85
C PHE A 903 -44.91 -19.30 15.13
N GLY A 904 -45.35 -19.88 16.24
CA GLY A 904 -45.20 -19.27 17.53
C GLY A 904 -45.58 -20.17 18.69
N VAL A 905 -45.07 -19.83 19.86
CA VAL A 905 -45.37 -20.44 21.15
C VAL A 905 -45.61 -19.33 22.15
N GLY A 906 -46.57 -19.53 23.04
CA GLY A 906 -46.95 -18.51 24.02
C GLY A 906 -47.39 -19.11 25.34
N LEU A 907 -47.41 -18.27 26.36
CA LEU A 907 -47.82 -18.60 27.70
C LEU A 907 -48.60 -17.42 28.28
N LYS A 908 -49.84 -17.67 28.69
CA LYS A 908 -50.70 -16.69 29.34
C LYS A 908 -50.95 -17.10 30.78
N LEU A 909 -50.75 -16.19 31.72
CA LEU A 909 -51.04 -16.37 33.14
C LEU A 909 -52.10 -15.35 33.57
N TRP A 910 -53.22 -15.84 34.06
CA TRP A 910 -54.32 -15.03 34.59
C TRP A 910 -54.35 -15.13 36.11
N GLY A 911 -54.41 -13.99 36.78
CA GLY A 911 -54.52 -13.88 38.24
C GLY A 911 -55.86 -13.28 38.70
N THR A 912 -55.95 -13.00 40.01
CA THR A 912 -57.13 -12.38 40.62
C THR A 912 -57.31 -10.93 40.16
N GLY A 913 -58.58 -10.47 40.06
CA GLY A 913 -58.88 -9.06 39.73
C GLY A 913 -58.69 -8.67 38.25
N GLY A 914 -58.61 -9.62 37.31
CA GLY A 914 -58.52 -9.32 35.88
C GLY A 914 -57.11 -8.97 35.37
N ALA A 915 -56.09 -9.12 36.23
CA ALA A 915 -54.69 -9.00 35.85
C ALA A 915 -54.23 -10.22 35.04
N ALA A 916 -53.51 -9.98 33.95
CA ALA A 916 -52.94 -11.03 33.11
C ALA A 916 -51.53 -10.66 32.63
N VAL A 917 -50.68 -11.69 32.53
CA VAL A 917 -49.34 -11.62 31.96
C VAL A 917 -49.29 -12.58 30.77
N ALA A 918 -48.78 -12.13 29.64
CA ALA A 918 -48.60 -12.97 28.46
C ALA A 918 -47.17 -12.85 27.94
N ALA A 919 -46.52 -13.98 27.67
CA ALA A 919 -45.23 -14.03 27.00
C ALA A 919 -45.38 -14.86 25.72
N ARG A 920 -44.80 -14.40 24.62
CA ARG A 920 -44.93 -15.05 23.33
C ARG A 920 -43.67 -14.91 22.51
N PHE A 921 -43.24 -16.02 21.93
CA PHE A 921 -42.23 -16.06 20.88
C PHE A 921 -42.93 -16.42 19.56
N ASP A 922 -42.81 -15.57 18.54
CA ASP A 922 -43.32 -15.86 17.20
C ASP A 922 -42.38 -15.40 16.10
N GLY A 923 -42.55 -15.97 14.92
CA GLY A 923 -41.70 -15.66 13.80
C GLY A 923 -42.28 -16.06 12.46
N THR A 924 -41.58 -15.62 11.42
CA THR A 924 -41.81 -15.99 10.04
C THR A 924 -40.52 -16.50 9.43
N ALA A 925 -40.59 -17.57 8.62
CA ALA A 925 -39.46 -18.10 7.87
C ALA A 925 -39.84 -18.30 6.40
N GLY A 926 -39.03 -17.76 5.50
CA GLY A 926 -39.10 -17.96 4.06
C GLY A 926 -37.74 -18.34 3.46
N GLY A 927 -37.64 -18.33 2.14
CA GLY A 927 -36.42 -18.71 1.43
C GLY A 927 -35.30 -17.65 1.50
N THR A 928 -35.66 -16.38 1.58
CA THR A 928 -34.72 -15.25 1.56
C THR A 928 -34.68 -14.47 2.87
N ARG A 929 -35.70 -14.63 3.73
CA ARG A 929 -35.79 -13.90 5.00
C ARG A 929 -36.38 -14.73 6.12
N ALA A 930 -35.95 -14.41 7.35
CA ALA A 930 -36.57 -14.91 8.56
C ALA A 930 -36.55 -13.84 9.64
N ASN A 931 -37.65 -13.76 10.40
CA ASN A 931 -37.84 -12.81 11.49
C ASN A 931 -38.40 -13.56 12.69
N TYR A 932 -37.90 -13.24 13.88
CA TYR A 932 -38.34 -13.84 15.13
C TYR A 932 -38.44 -12.75 16.19
N GLY A 933 -39.48 -12.81 17.01
CA GLY A 933 -39.75 -11.83 18.04
C GLY A 933 -40.23 -12.49 19.33
N LEU A 934 -39.95 -11.80 20.43
CA LEU A 934 -40.48 -12.07 21.74
C LEU A 934 -41.31 -10.85 22.18
N SER A 935 -42.51 -11.09 22.69
CA SER A 935 -43.35 -10.07 23.31
C SER A 935 -43.76 -10.47 24.72
N LEU A 936 -43.75 -9.50 25.64
CA LEU A 936 -44.21 -9.62 27.02
C LEU A 936 -45.28 -8.55 27.29
N GLY A 937 -46.51 -8.98 27.53
CA GLY A 937 -47.67 -8.13 27.74
C GLY A 937 -48.20 -8.20 29.18
N LEU A 938 -48.69 -7.05 29.66
CA LEU A 938 -49.39 -6.88 30.93
C LEU A 938 -50.78 -6.27 30.70
N ARG A 939 -51.73 -6.69 31.54
CA ARG A 939 -53.12 -6.21 31.56
C ARG A 939 -53.55 -5.80 32.95
N PHE A 940 -54.31 -4.70 33.03
CA PHE A 940 -55.07 -4.30 34.21
C PHE A 940 -56.50 -3.89 33.80
N GLY A 941 -57.51 -4.44 34.47
CA GLY A 941 -58.90 -4.01 34.35
C GLY A 941 -59.31 -3.19 35.57
N PHE A 942 -60.03 -2.08 35.37
CA PHE A 942 -60.46 -1.14 36.42
C PHE A 942 -61.97 -0.96 36.44
#